data_AF-A0A3D0RZS1-F1
#
_entry.id   AF-A0A3D0RZS1-F1
#
_cell.length_a   1.000
_cell.length_b   1.000
_cell.length_c   1.000
_cell.angle_alpha   90.00
_cell.angle_beta   90.00
_cell.angle_gamma   90.00
#
_symmetry.space_group_name_H-M   'P 1'
#
loop_
_entity.id
_entity.type
_entity.pdbx_description
1 polymer ?
#
loop_
_entity_poly.entity_id
_entity_poly.type
_entity_poly.pdbx_seq_one_letter_code
_entity_poly.pdbx_strand_id
1 'polypeptide(L)'
;MLVVLGASASLAAAVLAVAGPGAAAPLSTSDLARQRLTAEVSTGNAVVRRGANGDVTFVGTPAGAEIDNPAVTASTPVAVAARAHLARYGAALGASRPGTTLVQRNVTADVAGGDVVHYTQRVGGLPVIGGDVVVTMNADREMVSMSSTMSTATQVRAARVSESDAADVARVVAANDAQAGSKVRPIVTSEGRWVLDRAVTGTPAPGVATVWRFDVMSGVAHREILVDDQTGALLLDMDADQTFLEPGDDERSVGESSTSTQRVAGSALAASSVNRVVCDNAEDKVDYYVLGDVPCTTDSSPARVEGELAANNDDVDAAYDNAGATSDLYASLGVDLTQLIGREMGDGTKALAQTVRMCYHIDNPLSESDYVYDWCPYENARWNGTQMYYGTGFALADDIVGHEMTHGVTQHYSNLFYWGESGAINESMSDVMGEIVDHRHLADGESVDSWVLGEDLPGAEGGSRSLADPSAFWDPDRMSSGYWQGDDLWQGNGGVHTNSGVGNKTAYLIMRGGTFNGQTITGIDGDDQSFAKTARLYLLTNQSLPSGADYRGLSQVLQQSCRTLSAVANSGFTQADCEGVRKATVATELDQTPAKSAKPADAPSTCPPALPIRTVLFDSETGDSDAKFTHAADSNWSRATHPVLGQNARSGRSSWHNVQDFDFADELPGTDSLVMAQPLTVPAAGRTYLRFSGWHQFVAPASHTAQPRTYDAGTVEVDDVGDPAPPLDAAELPWVNGPAHRIVSGGAAPWDDPENTAPIDNPLVGRMGFGGVSLGWVASSVDLTSFAGRSVRPQFTSSYDNAVRYLGWFVDDITVYHCTAATAPIAATPPPKAGTVRVRGKAKLGKRVTAATAGWVGGTTYSYQWQRDGKDIKRATKASYLIRKSDAGHRLKVVVTGTTGAGVATATSSAIRVPRHR
;
A
#
# COMPACT_ATOMS: atom_id res chain seq x y z
N MET A 1 41.61 22.78 49.15
CA MET A 1 40.64 22.13 50.05
C MET A 1 39.36 22.95 50.00
N LEU A 2 38.29 22.35 49.45
CA LEU A 2 36.85 22.70 49.42
C LEU A 2 36.41 24.17 49.15
N VAL A 3 35.78 24.51 48.00
CA VAL A 3 34.34 24.36 47.60
C VAL A 3 33.51 25.50 48.24
N VAL A 4 32.79 26.40 47.54
CA VAL A 4 31.53 26.25 46.77
C VAL A 4 31.10 27.62 46.13
N LEU A 5 30.52 27.57 44.92
CA LEU A 5 29.53 28.44 44.21
C LEU A 5 29.74 29.96 44.06
N GLY A 6 29.84 30.41 42.81
CA GLY A 6 29.52 31.77 42.36
C GLY A 6 28.42 31.74 41.30
N ALA A 7 27.27 32.36 41.60
CA ALA A 7 26.27 32.74 40.62
C ALA A 7 26.68 34.07 39.98
N SER A 8 26.42 34.26 38.68
CA SER A 8 26.58 35.55 38.01
C SER A 8 25.47 35.75 36.99
N ALA A 9 24.60 36.71 37.28
CA ALA A 9 23.58 37.24 36.38
C ALA A 9 24.24 38.05 35.25
N SER A 10 23.70 37.95 34.03
CA SER A 10 24.08 38.82 32.91
C SER A 10 22.84 39.56 32.38
N LEU A 11 23.00 40.88 32.24
CA LEU A 11 22.03 41.84 31.70
C LEU A 11 21.68 41.51 30.24
N ALA A 12 20.38 41.50 29.93
CA ALA A 12 19.87 41.52 28.56
C ALA A 12 19.81 42.97 28.03
N ALA A 13 20.52 43.25 26.94
CA ALA A 13 20.32 44.43 26.13
C ALA A 13 19.38 44.09 24.97
N ALA A 14 18.17 44.64 24.99
CA ALA A 14 17.19 44.50 23.92
C ALA A 14 17.54 45.45 22.75
N VAL A 15 17.92 44.89 21.61
CA VAL A 15 17.95 45.60 20.32
C VAL A 15 16.60 45.37 19.64
N LEU A 16 15.76 46.39 19.57
CA LEU A 16 14.58 46.39 18.70
C LEU A 16 15.04 46.54 17.25
N ALA A 17 14.97 45.46 16.47
CA ALA A 17 15.05 45.52 15.02
C ALA A 17 13.68 45.95 14.47
N VAL A 18 13.67 47.06 13.72
CA VAL A 18 12.51 47.52 12.95
C VAL A 18 12.37 46.61 11.72
N ALA A 19 11.30 45.80 11.67
CA ALA A 19 10.97 44.97 10.52
C ALA A 19 10.49 45.85 9.34
N GLY A 20 11.21 45.80 8.22
CA GLY A 20 10.73 46.30 6.92
C GLY A 20 9.71 45.34 6.28
N PRO A 21 8.97 45.77 5.25
CA PRO A 21 7.91 44.96 4.66
C PRO A 21 8.49 43.82 3.80
N GLY A 22 8.19 42.57 4.18
CA GLY A 22 8.10 41.42 3.27
C GLY A 22 9.40 40.77 2.79
N ALA A 23 10.26 40.28 3.70
CA ALA A 23 11.21 39.22 3.32
C ALA A 23 10.49 37.86 3.43
N ALA A 24 10.33 37.15 2.32
CA ALA A 24 9.82 35.77 2.32
C ALA A 24 10.72 34.88 3.19
N ALA A 25 10.12 33.98 3.97
CA ALA A 25 10.89 33.00 4.74
C ALA A 25 11.79 32.17 3.81
N PRO A 26 13.01 31.79 4.25
CA PRO A 26 13.88 30.92 3.46
C PRO A 26 13.18 29.59 3.16
N LEU A 27 13.29 29.12 1.91
CA LEU A 27 12.70 27.86 1.45
C LEU A 27 13.23 26.68 2.26
N SER A 28 12.39 25.66 2.46
CA SER A 28 12.82 24.39 3.05
C SER A 28 13.82 23.68 2.13
N THR A 29 14.59 22.73 2.67
CA THR A 29 15.50 21.90 1.86
C THR A 29 14.76 21.13 0.76
N SER A 30 13.55 20.64 1.06
CA SER A 30 12.68 19.98 0.09
C SER A 30 12.18 20.92 -1.01
N ASP A 31 11.80 22.15 -0.66
CA ASP A 31 11.37 23.15 -1.66
C ASP A 31 12.54 23.56 -2.59
N LEU A 32 13.74 23.69 -2.03
CA LEU A 32 14.94 23.98 -2.82
C LEU A 32 15.29 22.82 -3.76
N ALA A 33 15.22 21.58 -3.29
CA ALA A 33 15.46 20.41 -4.12
C ALA A 33 14.41 20.30 -5.24
N ARG A 34 13.12 20.53 -4.93
CA ARG A 34 12.04 20.57 -5.93
C ARG A 34 12.24 21.69 -6.93
N GLN A 35 12.66 22.88 -6.50
CA GLN A 35 12.96 24.01 -7.38
C GLN A 35 14.09 23.68 -8.37
N ARG A 36 15.16 23.00 -7.90
CA ARG A 36 16.24 22.53 -8.77
C ARG A 36 15.73 21.52 -9.80
N LEU A 37 14.96 20.52 -9.37
CA LEU A 37 14.36 19.55 -10.30
C LEU A 37 13.43 20.23 -11.32
N THR A 38 12.64 21.23 -10.90
CA THR A 38 11.82 22.02 -11.83
C THR A 38 12.68 22.78 -12.84
N ALA A 39 13.85 23.28 -12.44
CA ALA A 39 14.78 23.89 -13.37
C ALA A 39 15.32 22.87 -14.39
N GLU A 40 15.74 21.68 -13.95
CA GLU A 40 16.17 20.60 -14.86
C GLU A 40 15.06 20.16 -15.84
N VAL A 41 13.82 20.08 -15.37
CA VAL A 41 12.67 19.80 -16.25
C VAL A 41 12.48 20.93 -17.27
N SER A 42 12.62 22.19 -16.85
CA SER A 42 12.45 23.34 -17.74
C SER A 42 13.52 23.46 -18.82
N THR A 43 14.72 22.93 -18.56
CA THR A 43 15.82 22.85 -19.54
C THR A 43 15.77 21.59 -20.39
N GLY A 44 14.85 20.66 -20.11
CA GLY A 44 14.73 19.38 -20.80
C GLY A 44 15.71 18.31 -20.33
N ASN A 45 16.37 18.50 -19.19
CA ASN A 45 17.35 17.56 -18.64
C ASN A 45 16.71 16.46 -17.79
N ALA A 46 15.51 16.70 -17.24
CA ALA A 46 14.87 15.76 -16.34
C ALA A 46 13.38 15.53 -16.65
N VAL A 47 12.92 14.34 -16.30
CA VAL A 47 11.51 13.96 -16.16
C VAL A 47 11.26 13.62 -14.70
N VAL A 48 10.20 14.20 -14.13
CA VAL A 48 9.84 13.98 -12.72
C VAL A 48 8.44 13.38 -12.63
N ARG A 49 8.27 12.41 -11.72
CA ARG A 49 6.97 11.87 -11.31
C ARG A 49 6.78 12.05 -9.82
N ARG A 50 5.51 12.17 -9.42
CA ARG A 50 5.13 12.42 -8.04
C ARG A 50 4.10 11.42 -7.58
N GLY A 51 4.21 11.00 -6.34
CA GLY A 51 3.20 10.20 -5.66
C GLY A 51 1.98 11.04 -5.24
N ALA A 52 0.96 10.37 -4.69
CA ALA A 52 -0.28 11.01 -4.25
C ALA A 52 -0.08 12.08 -3.16
N ASN A 53 0.97 11.96 -2.35
CA ASN A 53 1.36 12.93 -1.31
C ASN A 53 2.15 14.15 -1.86
N GLY A 54 2.44 14.19 -3.16
CA GLY A 54 3.16 15.27 -3.83
C GLY A 54 4.69 15.15 -3.79
N ASP A 55 5.24 14.14 -3.11
CA ASP A 55 6.67 13.86 -3.15
C ASP A 55 7.09 13.30 -4.48
N VAL A 56 8.34 13.53 -4.84
CA VAL A 56 8.93 12.93 -6.02
C VAL A 56 9.15 11.45 -5.75
N THR A 57 8.61 10.59 -6.61
CA THR A 57 8.83 9.13 -6.54
C THR A 57 9.82 8.67 -7.60
N PHE A 58 10.01 9.48 -8.64
CA PHE A 58 10.95 9.18 -9.71
C PHE A 58 11.49 10.47 -10.35
N VAL A 59 12.79 10.46 -10.60
CA VAL A 59 13.52 11.38 -11.47
C VAL A 59 14.21 10.53 -12.52
N GLY A 60 14.08 10.88 -13.79
CA GLY A 60 14.81 10.26 -14.89
C GLY A 60 15.30 11.31 -15.87
N THR A 61 16.12 10.88 -16.82
CA THR A 61 16.70 11.71 -17.88
C THR A 61 16.13 11.33 -19.24
N PRO A 62 15.79 12.30 -20.10
CA PRO A 62 15.57 12.04 -21.52
C PRO A 62 16.81 11.43 -22.20
N ALA A 63 16.64 10.80 -23.36
CA ALA A 63 17.75 10.19 -24.09
C ALA A 63 18.82 11.24 -24.45
N GLY A 64 20.08 10.97 -24.08
CA GLY A 64 21.21 11.88 -24.29
C GLY A 64 21.23 13.13 -23.41
N ALA A 65 20.36 13.20 -22.39
CA ALA A 65 20.39 14.24 -21.37
C ALA A 65 20.99 13.69 -20.07
N GLU A 66 21.66 14.57 -19.33
CA GLU A 66 22.31 14.24 -18.06
C GLU A 66 21.95 15.28 -17.01
N ILE A 67 21.83 14.85 -15.75
CA ILE A 67 21.69 15.76 -14.61
C ILE A 67 23.07 15.92 -13.98
N ASP A 68 23.76 16.99 -14.38
CA ASP A 68 25.06 17.35 -13.83
C ASP A 68 24.96 17.74 -12.35
N ASN A 69 25.85 17.18 -11.55
CA ASN A 69 26.08 17.59 -10.19
C ASN A 69 27.52 18.10 -10.07
N PRO A 70 27.73 19.42 -9.84
CA PRO A 70 29.06 20.02 -9.83
C PRO A 70 29.96 19.52 -8.68
N ALA A 71 29.43 18.71 -7.75
CA ALA A 71 30.19 18.02 -6.72
C ALA A 71 30.69 16.63 -7.15
N VAL A 72 30.37 16.18 -8.37
CA VAL A 72 30.62 14.84 -8.90
C VAL A 72 31.46 14.95 -10.16
N THR A 73 32.36 13.98 -10.35
CA THR A 73 33.17 13.80 -11.56
C THR A 73 33.26 12.30 -11.84
N ALA A 74 33.70 11.90 -13.04
CA ALA A 74 33.94 10.50 -13.38
C ALA A 74 34.92 9.78 -12.41
N SER A 75 35.82 10.53 -11.75
CA SER A 75 36.76 9.98 -10.77
C SER A 75 36.19 9.82 -9.35
N THR A 76 34.99 10.35 -9.09
CA THR A 76 34.36 10.30 -7.77
C THR A 76 33.97 8.85 -7.44
N PRO A 77 34.34 8.31 -6.26
CA PRO A 77 33.91 6.97 -5.87
C PRO A 77 32.39 6.82 -5.91
N VAL A 78 31.88 5.69 -6.42
CA VAL A 78 30.45 5.44 -6.70
C VAL A 78 29.55 5.83 -5.53
N ALA A 79 29.82 5.28 -4.34
CA ALA A 79 29.07 5.57 -3.13
C ALA A 79 29.10 7.05 -2.72
N VAL A 80 30.19 7.77 -3.03
CA VAL A 80 30.32 9.21 -2.74
C VAL A 80 29.50 10.03 -3.75
N ALA A 81 29.53 9.65 -5.03
CA ALA A 81 28.74 10.28 -6.08
C ALA A 81 27.23 10.14 -5.82
N ALA A 82 26.76 8.92 -5.52
CA ALA A 82 25.36 8.67 -5.19
C ALA A 82 24.88 9.49 -3.98
N ARG A 83 25.70 9.58 -2.91
CA ARG A 83 25.41 10.46 -1.75
C ARG A 83 25.37 11.94 -2.13
N ALA A 84 26.22 12.39 -3.05
CA ALA A 84 26.21 13.78 -3.51
C ALA A 84 24.94 14.11 -4.31
N HIS A 85 24.44 13.17 -5.11
CA HIS A 85 23.14 13.29 -5.80
C HIS A 85 21.97 13.30 -4.82
N LEU A 86 21.97 12.40 -3.83
CA LEU A 86 20.98 12.41 -2.74
C LEU A 86 20.99 13.70 -1.93
N ALA A 87 22.17 14.23 -1.60
CA ALA A 87 22.27 15.51 -0.90
C ALA A 87 21.68 16.68 -1.70
N ARG A 88 21.72 16.60 -3.04
CA ARG A 88 21.23 17.64 -3.94
C ARG A 88 19.72 17.56 -4.19
N TYR A 89 19.20 16.34 -4.39
CA TYR A 89 17.82 16.10 -4.86
C TYR A 89 16.97 15.24 -3.91
N GLY A 90 17.58 14.42 -3.05
CA GLY A 90 16.89 13.46 -2.17
C GLY A 90 15.82 14.08 -1.26
N ALA A 91 16.00 15.34 -0.84
CA ALA A 91 15.00 16.06 -0.04
C ALA A 91 13.63 16.21 -0.76
N ALA A 92 13.59 16.17 -2.09
CA ALA A 92 12.35 16.21 -2.86
C ALA A 92 11.59 14.88 -2.86
N LEU A 93 12.29 13.77 -2.58
CA LEU A 93 11.75 12.41 -2.46
C LEU A 93 11.36 12.08 -1.01
N GLY A 94 11.73 12.95 -0.06
CA GLY A 94 11.47 12.75 1.37
C GLY A 94 12.67 12.24 2.17
N ALA A 95 13.85 12.09 1.55
CA ALA A 95 15.07 11.59 2.21
C ALA A 95 15.56 12.46 3.39
N SER A 96 15.13 13.72 3.48
CA SER A 96 15.52 14.66 4.55
C SER A 96 14.43 14.83 5.62
N ARG A 97 13.46 13.92 5.70
CA ARG A 97 12.41 13.98 6.72
C ARG A 97 13.02 13.89 8.13
N PRO A 98 12.58 14.73 9.08
CA PRO A 98 13.02 14.61 10.47
C PRO A 98 12.77 13.19 11.01
N GLY A 99 13.73 12.65 11.74
CA GLY A 99 13.64 11.30 12.32
C GLY A 99 13.85 10.15 11.34
N THR A 100 14.24 10.43 10.09
CA THR A 100 14.58 9.41 9.10
C THR A 100 16.06 9.43 8.70
N THR A 101 16.59 8.28 8.29
CA THR A 101 17.93 8.15 7.68
C THR A 101 17.88 7.22 6.48
N LEU A 102 18.92 7.28 5.64
CA LEU A 102 19.13 6.33 4.54
C LEU A 102 20.41 5.54 4.81
N VAL A 103 20.34 4.23 4.69
CA VAL A 103 21.49 3.31 4.85
C VAL A 103 21.75 2.64 3.51
N GLN A 104 22.97 2.76 2.99
CA GLN A 104 23.36 2.12 1.74
C GLN A 104 23.28 0.59 1.89
N ARG A 105 22.54 -0.07 1.00
CA ARG A 105 22.36 -1.53 0.97
C ARG A 105 23.37 -2.20 0.06
N ASN A 106 23.39 -1.80 -1.22
CA ASN A 106 24.28 -2.37 -2.22
C ASN A 106 24.87 -1.28 -3.14
N VAL A 107 25.93 -1.65 -3.85
CA VAL A 107 26.51 -0.90 -4.96
C VAL A 107 26.81 -1.91 -6.05
N THR A 108 26.19 -1.76 -7.21
CA THR A 108 26.32 -2.71 -8.31
C THR A 108 26.68 -1.98 -9.58
N ALA A 109 27.67 -2.51 -10.32
CA ALA A 109 27.85 -2.09 -11.71
C ALA A 109 26.61 -2.52 -12.50
N ASP A 110 26.14 -1.66 -13.39
CA ASP A 110 24.96 -1.94 -14.20
C ASP A 110 25.32 -2.47 -15.58
N VAL A 111 24.35 -3.12 -16.23
CA VAL A 111 24.57 -3.69 -17.57
C VAL A 111 24.67 -2.65 -18.69
N ALA A 112 24.47 -1.36 -18.42
CA ALA A 112 24.75 -0.26 -19.33
C ALA A 112 26.19 0.29 -19.17
N GLY A 113 26.97 -0.21 -18.21
CA GLY A 113 28.33 0.25 -17.91
C GLY A 113 28.39 1.41 -16.91
N GLY A 114 27.26 1.72 -16.25
CA GLY A 114 27.13 2.64 -15.14
C GLY A 114 27.13 1.93 -13.79
N ASP A 115 26.51 2.57 -12.80
CA ASP A 115 26.40 2.04 -11.44
C ASP A 115 25.02 2.33 -10.83
N VAL A 116 24.52 1.38 -10.05
CA VAL A 116 23.32 1.53 -9.22
C VAL A 116 23.68 1.44 -7.74
N VAL A 117 23.10 2.33 -6.94
CA VAL A 117 23.25 2.32 -5.48
C VAL A 117 21.88 2.34 -4.83
N HIS A 118 21.58 1.31 -4.03
CA HIS A 118 20.34 1.23 -3.25
C HIS A 118 20.56 1.71 -1.83
N TYR A 119 19.55 2.41 -1.30
CA TYR A 119 19.50 2.88 0.07
C TYR A 119 18.19 2.47 0.72
N THR A 120 18.25 1.81 1.86
CA THR A 120 17.09 1.50 2.68
C THR A 120 16.79 2.65 3.63
N GLN A 121 15.54 3.09 3.63
CA GLN A 121 15.01 4.07 4.57
C GLN A 121 14.95 3.47 5.98
N ARG A 122 15.33 4.28 6.96
CA ARG A 122 15.05 4.01 8.38
C ARG A 122 14.22 5.12 8.99
N VAL A 123 13.26 4.78 9.85
CA VAL A 123 12.44 5.72 10.63
C VAL A 123 12.68 5.44 12.10
N GLY A 124 13.19 6.43 12.85
CA GLY A 124 13.61 6.24 14.24
C GLY A 124 14.65 5.13 14.44
N GLY A 125 15.46 4.86 13.40
CA GLY A 125 16.49 3.81 13.40
C GLY A 125 16.01 2.44 12.91
N LEU A 126 14.70 2.22 12.74
CA LEU A 126 14.16 0.97 12.23
C LEU A 126 14.07 0.98 10.70
N PRO A 127 14.50 -0.09 10.00
CA PRO A 127 14.33 -0.20 8.56
C PRO A 127 12.85 -0.29 8.15
N VAL A 128 12.54 0.26 6.98
CA VAL A 128 11.19 0.24 6.38
C VAL A 128 11.13 -0.88 5.34
N ILE A 129 10.16 -1.78 5.45
CA ILE A 129 9.92 -2.83 4.45
C ILE A 129 9.47 -2.20 3.13
N GLY A 130 10.08 -2.59 2.02
CA GLY A 130 9.86 -1.97 0.71
C GLY A 130 10.39 -0.52 0.58
N GLY A 131 11.01 0.00 1.65
CA GLY A 131 11.28 1.41 1.83
C GLY A 131 12.63 1.86 1.28
N ASP A 132 12.73 2.21 -0.01
CA ASP A 132 14.01 2.43 -0.67
C ASP A 132 14.15 3.75 -1.43
N VAL A 133 15.41 4.13 -1.66
CA VAL A 133 15.83 5.06 -2.72
C VAL A 133 16.94 4.42 -3.54
N VAL A 134 16.77 4.38 -4.84
CA VAL A 134 17.75 3.83 -5.79
C VAL A 134 18.30 4.96 -6.64
N VAL A 135 19.62 5.05 -6.76
CA VAL A 135 20.33 6.04 -7.58
C VAL A 135 21.08 5.32 -8.68
N THR A 136 20.69 5.56 -9.94
CA THR A 136 21.35 5.02 -11.14
C THR A 136 22.18 6.12 -11.79
N MET A 137 23.44 5.82 -12.10
CA MET A 137 24.41 6.76 -12.67
C MET A 137 25.07 6.19 -13.92
N ASN A 138 25.47 7.06 -14.84
CA ASN A 138 26.27 6.67 -16.01
C ASN A 138 27.75 6.42 -15.61
N ALA A 139 28.56 6.04 -16.61
CA ALA A 139 30.00 5.83 -16.44
C ALA A 139 30.74 7.08 -15.90
N ASP A 140 30.24 8.28 -16.22
CA ASP A 140 30.79 9.57 -15.76
C ASP A 140 30.29 10.00 -14.36
N ARG A 141 29.52 9.12 -13.69
CA ARG A 141 28.93 9.31 -12.35
C ARG A 141 27.82 10.35 -12.30
N GLU A 142 27.31 10.79 -13.45
CA GLU A 142 26.16 11.68 -13.52
C GLU A 142 24.87 10.89 -13.32
N MET A 143 23.87 11.54 -12.74
CA MET A 143 22.62 10.86 -12.37
C MET A 143 21.76 10.66 -13.61
N VAL A 144 21.41 9.40 -13.88
CA VAL A 144 20.51 8.99 -14.95
C VAL A 144 19.08 8.87 -14.41
N SER A 145 18.93 8.29 -13.22
CA SER A 145 17.67 8.25 -12.49
C SER A 145 17.81 8.17 -10.98
N MET A 146 16.74 8.55 -10.31
CA MET A 146 16.52 8.31 -8.89
C MET A 146 15.07 7.85 -8.70
N SER A 147 14.86 6.62 -8.24
CA SER A 147 13.55 6.04 -7.95
C SER A 147 13.39 5.84 -6.44
N SER A 148 12.17 5.93 -5.92
CA SER A 148 11.94 5.75 -4.48
C SER A 148 10.53 5.27 -4.13
N THR A 149 10.47 4.46 -3.08
CA THR A 149 9.26 3.97 -2.42
C THR A 149 9.41 4.28 -0.93
N MET A 150 9.26 5.55 -0.54
CA MET A 150 9.55 5.99 0.83
C MET A 150 8.30 6.14 1.69
N SER A 151 8.37 5.61 2.92
CA SER A 151 7.38 5.91 3.95
C SER A 151 7.38 7.40 4.31
N THR A 152 6.19 7.91 4.63
CA THR A 152 6.00 9.27 5.15
C THR A 152 6.19 9.35 6.67
N ALA A 153 6.38 8.22 7.35
CA ALA A 153 6.60 8.17 8.78
C ALA A 153 7.90 8.90 9.18
N THR A 154 7.82 9.62 10.30
CA THR A 154 8.94 10.43 10.85
C THR A 154 9.35 10.00 12.26
N GLN A 155 8.58 9.10 12.86
CA GLN A 155 8.78 8.62 14.21
C GLN A 155 8.17 7.24 14.34
N VAL A 156 8.73 6.46 15.26
CA VAL A 156 8.22 5.15 15.68
C VAL A 156 7.96 5.18 17.17
N ARG A 157 6.99 4.39 17.62
CA ARG A 157 6.71 4.23 19.05
C ARG A 157 7.71 3.25 19.66
N ALA A 158 7.84 3.24 20.98
CA ALA A 158 8.51 2.14 21.66
C ALA A 158 7.62 0.88 21.56
N ALA A 159 8.23 -0.29 21.36
CA ALA A 159 7.51 -1.56 21.35
C ALA A 159 6.80 -1.77 22.70
N ARG A 160 5.57 -2.28 22.66
CA ARG A 160 4.79 -2.69 23.85
C ARG A 160 4.82 -4.20 24.04
N VAL A 161 4.88 -4.94 22.93
CA VAL A 161 5.06 -6.39 22.88
C VAL A 161 6.56 -6.67 22.76
N SER A 162 7.07 -7.58 23.60
CA SER A 162 8.46 -7.98 23.51
C SER A 162 8.71 -8.84 22.28
N GLU A 163 9.94 -8.84 21.77
CA GLU A 163 10.35 -9.71 20.67
C GLU A 163 10.11 -11.19 20.99
N SER A 164 10.27 -11.58 22.25
CA SER A 164 10.00 -12.94 22.71
C SER A 164 8.52 -13.31 22.60
N ASP A 165 7.63 -12.43 23.06
CA ASP A 165 6.18 -12.66 22.99
C ASP A 165 5.71 -12.70 21.53
N ALA A 166 6.28 -11.82 20.68
CA ALA A 166 5.99 -11.83 19.24
C ALA A 166 6.53 -13.09 18.55
N ALA A 167 7.69 -13.60 18.96
CA ALA A 167 8.22 -14.87 18.47
C ALA A 167 7.37 -16.06 18.93
N ASP A 168 6.71 -15.99 20.10
CA ASP A 168 5.72 -16.98 20.53
C ASP A 168 4.48 -16.95 19.64
N VAL A 169 3.99 -15.75 19.24
CA VAL A 169 2.91 -15.62 18.24
C VAL A 169 3.34 -16.26 16.91
N ALA A 170 4.52 -15.92 16.39
CA ALA A 170 5.03 -16.51 15.15
C ALA A 170 5.16 -18.04 15.23
N ARG A 171 5.60 -18.59 16.37
CA ARG A 171 5.62 -20.04 16.62
C ARG A 171 4.21 -20.65 16.60
N VAL A 172 3.23 -20.00 17.22
CA VAL A 172 1.84 -20.49 17.28
C VAL A 172 1.19 -20.45 15.91
N VAL A 173 1.31 -19.33 15.19
CA VAL A 173 0.83 -19.21 13.80
C VAL A 173 1.46 -20.32 12.97
N ALA A 174 2.77 -20.50 13.08
CA ALA A 174 3.45 -21.52 12.31
C ALA A 174 3.07 -22.96 12.69
N ALA A 175 2.76 -23.19 13.96
CA ALA A 175 2.33 -24.49 14.47
C ALA A 175 0.84 -24.78 14.23
N ASN A 176 -0.01 -23.77 14.01
CA ASN A 176 -1.45 -23.97 13.77
C ASN A 176 -1.73 -24.55 12.38
N ASP A 177 -0.89 -24.26 11.37
CA ASP A 177 -0.91 -25.02 10.11
C ASP A 177 -0.41 -26.46 10.29
N ALA A 178 0.47 -26.69 11.27
CA ALA A 178 0.88 -28.04 11.68
C ALA A 178 -0.13 -28.73 12.63
N GLN A 179 -1.28 -28.08 12.91
CA GLN A 179 -2.31 -28.43 13.88
C GLN A 179 -1.79 -28.70 15.33
N ALA A 180 -2.71 -28.69 16.30
CA ALA A 180 -2.41 -28.66 17.74
C ALA A 180 -1.78 -29.96 18.31
N GLY A 181 -0.44 -30.02 18.38
CA GLY A 181 0.33 -31.10 19.02
C GLY A 181 1.46 -31.76 18.20
N SER A 182 1.90 -31.14 17.09
CA SER A 182 2.96 -31.69 16.26
C SER A 182 4.24 -31.74 17.09
N LYS A 183 5.05 -32.80 16.92
CA LYS A 183 6.34 -32.91 17.62
C LYS A 183 7.38 -31.93 17.07
N VAL A 184 7.00 -31.11 16.09
CA VAL A 184 7.85 -30.23 15.32
C VAL A 184 7.77 -28.85 15.93
N ARG A 185 8.93 -28.31 16.27
CA ARG A 185 9.03 -26.95 16.79
C ARG A 185 9.44 -26.06 15.63
N PRO A 186 8.58 -25.12 15.18
CA PRO A 186 8.98 -24.12 14.21
C PRO A 186 10.27 -23.43 14.65
N ILE A 187 11.23 -23.35 13.74
CA ILE A 187 12.46 -22.59 13.90
C ILE A 187 12.12 -21.16 13.53
N VAL A 188 12.06 -20.30 14.55
CA VAL A 188 11.78 -18.87 14.39
C VAL A 188 13.08 -18.09 14.53
N THR A 189 13.54 -17.53 13.41
CA THR A 189 14.72 -16.67 13.33
C THR A 189 14.27 -15.21 13.30
N SER A 190 14.73 -14.41 14.26
CA SER A 190 14.36 -12.99 14.29
C SER A 190 15.21 -12.16 13.33
N GLU A 191 14.55 -11.33 12.54
CA GLU A 191 15.16 -10.25 11.77
C GLU A 191 15.04 -8.88 12.46
N GLY A 192 14.55 -8.88 13.70
CA GLY A 192 14.39 -7.72 14.54
C GLY A 192 13.17 -6.88 14.17
N ARG A 193 13.25 -5.58 14.46
CA ARG A 193 12.12 -4.65 14.44
C ARG A 193 12.12 -3.79 13.18
N TRP A 194 10.99 -3.75 12.48
CA TRP A 194 10.81 -3.07 11.20
C TRP A 194 9.62 -2.11 11.22
N VAL A 195 9.56 -1.22 10.22
CA VAL A 195 8.40 -0.38 9.91
C VAL A 195 7.69 -1.00 8.71
N LEU A 196 6.40 -1.26 8.88
CA LEU A 196 5.52 -1.71 7.81
C LEU A 196 4.60 -0.54 7.45
N ASP A 197 4.74 0.01 6.25
CA ASP A 197 3.87 1.09 5.75
C ASP A 197 3.10 0.59 4.54
N ARG A 198 1.78 0.43 4.67
CA ARG A 198 0.93 0.00 3.56
C ARG A 198 1.07 0.88 2.32
N ALA A 199 1.33 2.19 2.49
CA ALA A 199 1.50 3.08 1.35
C ALA A 199 2.80 2.80 0.57
N VAL A 200 3.70 1.98 1.14
CA VAL A 200 4.95 1.53 0.52
C VAL A 200 4.83 0.10 0.02
N THR A 201 4.27 -0.81 0.81
CA THR A 201 4.26 -2.25 0.51
C THR A 201 2.99 -2.76 -0.16
N GLY A 202 1.92 -1.96 -0.18
CA GLY A 202 0.61 -2.41 -0.65
C GLY A 202 -0.09 -3.41 0.28
N THR A 203 0.53 -3.79 1.41
CA THR A 203 0.02 -4.82 2.31
C THR A 203 -1.30 -4.44 2.97
N PRO A 204 -2.09 -5.41 3.44
CA PRO A 204 -3.34 -5.18 4.15
C PRO A 204 -3.22 -4.40 5.47
N ALA A 205 -1.99 -4.18 5.99
CA ALA A 205 -1.72 -3.48 7.24
C ALA A 205 -2.38 -2.08 7.33
N PRO A 206 -2.86 -1.64 8.50
CA PRO A 206 -3.50 -0.34 8.65
C PRO A 206 -2.46 0.80 8.69
N GLY A 207 -2.17 1.40 7.53
CA GLY A 207 -1.29 2.57 7.44
C GLY A 207 0.15 2.25 7.83
N VAL A 208 0.72 2.99 8.78
CA VAL A 208 2.08 2.77 9.28
C VAL A 208 2.03 2.01 10.60
N ALA A 209 2.60 0.82 10.62
CA ALA A 209 2.82 -0.03 11.79
C ALA A 209 4.31 -0.23 12.06
N THR A 210 4.63 -0.72 13.26
CA THR A 210 5.96 -1.25 13.60
C THR A 210 5.81 -2.70 14.02
N VAL A 211 6.65 -3.55 13.47
CA VAL A 211 6.51 -5.01 13.56
C VAL A 211 7.81 -5.66 14.00
N TRP A 212 7.68 -6.82 14.65
CA TRP A 212 8.74 -7.82 14.70
C TRP A 212 8.63 -8.68 13.44
N ARG A 213 9.75 -8.85 12.73
CA ARG A 213 9.86 -9.64 11.49
C ARG A 213 10.60 -10.93 11.78
N PHE A 214 10.00 -12.05 11.38
CA PHE A 214 10.53 -13.38 11.62
C PHE A 214 10.60 -14.18 10.33
N ASP A 215 11.74 -14.83 10.15
CA ASP A 215 11.95 -15.91 9.20
C ASP A 215 11.64 -17.22 9.93
N VAL A 216 10.67 -17.97 9.41
CA VAL A 216 10.09 -19.12 10.12
C VAL A 216 10.13 -20.36 9.25
N MET A 217 10.89 -21.36 9.67
CA MET A 217 10.86 -22.69 9.10
C MET A 217 10.04 -23.63 9.99
N SER A 218 9.05 -24.32 9.43
CA SER A 218 8.28 -25.36 10.12
C SER A 218 8.27 -26.63 9.27
N GLY A 219 9.29 -27.46 9.48
CA GLY A 219 9.62 -28.50 8.50
C GLY A 219 10.09 -27.84 7.20
N VAL A 220 9.52 -28.20 6.07
CA VAL A 220 9.86 -27.64 4.74
C VAL A 220 9.09 -26.37 4.40
N ALA A 221 8.07 -26.00 5.19
CA ALA A 221 7.38 -24.73 5.03
C ALA A 221 8.27 -23.58 5.52
N HIS A 222 8.51 -22.61 4.65
CA HIS A 222 9.34 -21.44 4.92
C HIS A 222 8.52 -20.16 4.75
N ARG A 223 8.38 -19.40 5.83
CA ARG A 223 7.46 -18.26 5.93
C ARG A 223 8.14 -17.03 6.49
N GLU A 224 7.66 -15.87 6.05
CA GLU A 224 7.97 -14.59 6.67
C GLU A 224 6.75 -14.10 7.46
N ILE A 225 6.92 -13.97 8.78
CA ILE A 225 5.84 -13.59 9.70
C ILE A 225 6.12 -12.20 10.29
N LEU A 226 5.16 -11.29 10.12
CA LEU A 226 5.18 -9.94 10.69
C LEU A 226 4.16 -9.81 11.82
N VAL A 227 4.66 -9.55 13.03
CA VAL A 227 3.82 -9.39 14.23
C VAL A 227 3.88 -7.93 14.72
N ASP A 228 2.72 -7.29 14.87
CA ASP A 228 2.63 -5.90 15.37
C ASP A 228 3.23 -5.77 16.77
N ASP A 229 4.15 -4.82 16.94
CA ASP A 229 4.86 -4.66 18.22
C ASP A 229 4.09 -3.84 19.27
N GLN A 230 2.93 -3.28 18.92
CA GLN A 230 2.05 -2.56 19.85
C GLN A 230 0.96 -3.47 20.40
N THR A 231 0.44 -4.38 19.56
CA THR A 231 -0.74 -5.19 19.84
C THR A 231 -0.43 -6.67 19.98
N GLY A 232 0.60 -7.19 19.30
CA GLY A 232 0.90 -8.61 19.19
C GLY A 232 0.13 -9.30 18.06
N ALA A 233 -0.61 -8.55 17.25
CA ALA A 233 -1.38 -9.09 16.14
C ALA A 233 -0.47 -9.59 15.00
N LEU A 234 -0.83 -10.70 14.39
CA LEU A 234 -0.31 -11.08 13.08
C LEU A 234 -0.77 -10.02 12.06
N LEU A 235 0.18 -9.36 11.41
CA LEU A 235 -0.11 -8.39 10.33
C LEU A 235 0.16 -8.96 8.94
N LEU A 236 1.03 -9.96 8.85
CA LEU A 236 1.39 -10.62 7.60
C LEU A 236 1.95 -11.99 7.94
N ASP A 237 1.45 -13.01 7.26
CA ASP A 237 2.06 -14.32 7.12
C ASP A 237 2.17 -14.55 5.61
N MET A 238 3.37 -14.85 5.13
CA MET A 238 3.63 -15.03 3.70
C MET A 238 4.56 -16.21 3.50
N ASP A 239 4.39 -16.88 2.36
CA ASP A 239 5.38 -17.84 1.90
C ASP A 239 6.66 -17.07 1.54
N ALA A 240 7.77 -17.44 2.19
CA ALA A 240 9.07 -16.83 1.96
C ALA A 240 9.79 -17.47 0.75
N ASP A 241 9.41 -18.70 0.41
CA ASP A 241 9.86 -19.35 -0.80
C ASP A 241 9.17 -18.75 -2.02
N GLN A 242 9.95 -18.60 -3.08
CA GLN A 242 9.45 -18.18 -4.38
C GLN A 242 9.25 -19.47 -5.17
N THR A 243 7.99 -19.87 -5.33
CA THR A 243 7.56 -21.14 -5.96
C THR A 243 7.07 -20.88 -7.37
N PHE A 244 7.14 -21.87 -8.27
CA PHE A 244 6.62 -21.72 -9.63
C PHE A 244 5.07 -21.77 -9.71
N LEU A 245 4.43 -22.68 -8.98
CA LEU A 245 2.95 -22.81 -8.89
C LEU A 245 2.39 -22.24 -7.59
N GLU A 246 1.16 -21.71 -7.63
CA GLU A 246 0.39 -21.33 -6.43
C GLU A 246 -0.13 -22.60 -5.69
N PRO A 247 -0.19 -22.61 -4.34
CA PRO A 247 -0.84 -23.68 -3.60
C PRO A 247 -2.33 -23.82 -3.97
N GLY A 248 -2.74 -25.01 -4.46
CA GLY A 248 -4.12 -25.30 -4.86
C GLY A 248 -4.38 -25.28 -6.38
N ASP A 249 -3.36 -25.08 -7.21
CA ASP A 249 -3.44 -25.26 -8.66
C ASP A 249 -3.43 -26.75 -9.10
N ASP A 250 -3.51 -27.70 -8.15
CA ASP A 250 -3.52 -29.17 -8.37
C ASP A 250 -4.57 -29.64 -9.41
N GLU A 251 -5.65 -28.87 -9.64
CA GLU A 251 -6.65 -29.19 -10.67
C GLU A 251 -6.23 -28.81 -12.11
N ARG A 252 -5.12 -28.10 -12.32
CA ARG A 252 -4.73 -27.60 -13.65
C ARG A 252 -3.87 -28.54 -14.48
N SER A 253 -3.18 -29.53 -13.90
CA SER A 253 -2.54 -30.60 -14.69
C SER A 253 -1.77 -31.63 -13.85
N VAL A 254 -2.35 -32.82 -13.67
CA VAL A 254 -1.53 -34.05 -13.60
C VAL A 254 -2.35 -35.27 -14.03
N GLY A 255 -2.03 -35.80 -15.21
CA GLY A 255 -2.42 -37.14 -15.64
C GLY A 255 -1.16 -37.99 -15.83
N GLU A 256 -1.13 -39.20 -15.27
CA GLU A 256 0.02 -40.10 -15.31
C GLU A 256 0.54 -40.40 -16.74
N SER A 257 1.87 -40.26 -16.89
CA SER A 257 2.80 -41.05 -17.74
C SER A 257 2.80 -40.83 -19.27
N SER A 258 3.95 -40.40 -19.80
CA SER A 258 4.89 -41.31 -20.50
C SER A 258 6.25 -40.64 -20.74
N THR A 259 7.33 -41.41 -20.60
CA THR A 259 8.73 -40.98 -20.74
C THR A 259 9.12 -40.71 -22.20
N SER A 260 9.53 -39.48 -22.48
CA SER A 260 10.30 -39.10 -23.67
C SER A 260 11.71 -38.70 -23.23
N THR A 261 12.72 -39.28 -23.86
CA THR A 261 14.14 -39.02 -23.56
C THR A 261 14.64 -37.93 -24.50
N GLN A 262 15.07 -36.79 -23.97
CA GLN A 262 15.71 -35.73 -24.75
C GLN A 262 17.11 -35.44 -24.21
N ARG A 263 18.07 -35.40 -25.13
CA ARG A 263 19.48 -35.07 -24.88
C ARG A 263 19.76 -33.78 -25.60
N VAL A 264 20.08 -32.71 -24.87
CA VAL A 264 20.53 -31.45 -25.46
C VAL A 264 22.05 -31.42 -25.54
N ALA A 265 22.57 -31.10 -26.72
CA ALA A 265 24.01 -31.03 -26.99
C ALA A 265 24.52 -29.60 -26.74
N GLY A 266 25.28 -29.42 -25.65
CA GLY A 266 25.89 -28.13 -25.31
C GLY A 266 26.85 -27.60 -26.38
N SER A 267 26.68 -26.33 -26.76
CA SER A 267 27.62 -25.60 -27.63
C SER A 267 28.56 -24.74 -26.78
N ALA A 268 29.87 -24.90 -26.98
CA ALA A 268 30.88 -24.22 -26.20
C ALA A 268 31.12 -22.77 -26.67
N LEU A 269 30.82 -21.79 -25.82
CA LEU A 269 31.32 -20.41 -25.95
C LEU A 269 31.83 -19.89 -24.58
N ALA A 270 33.01 -19.25 -24.63
CA ALA A 270 33.73 -18.51 -23.58
C ALA A 270 33.50 -18.91 -22.10
N ALA A 271 34.49 -19.61 -21.52
CA ALA A 271 34.56 -20.07 -20.13
C ALA A 271 33.95 -19.11 -19.10
N SER A 272 32.72 -19.40 -18.67
CA SER A 272 32.17 -18.93 -17.40
C SER A 272 32.80 -19.73 -16.26
N SER A 273 33.00 -19.09 -15.11
CA SER A 273 33.41 -19.73 -13.83
C SER A 273 32.27 -20.52 -13.18
N VAL A 274 31.31 -20.98 -13.98
CA VAL A 274 30.13 -21.70 -13.50
C VAL A 274 30.55 -22.87 -12.63
N ASN A 275 29.90 -22.99 -11.49
CA ASN A 275 30.06 -24.13 -10.59
C ASN A 275 28.66 -24.62 -10.24
N ARG A 276 28.31 -25.83 -10.69
CA ARG A 276 27.01 -26.48 -10.43
C ARG A 276 27.19 -27.68 -9.53
N VAL A 277 26.23 -27.89 -8.64
CA VAL A 277 26.16 -29.07 -7.80
C VAL A 277 24.71 -29.52 -7.75
N VAL A 278 24.45 -30.75 -8.21
CA VAL A 278 23.11 -31.34 -8.21
C VAL A 278 23.10 -32.53 -7.27
N CYS A 279 22.22 -32.47 -6.28
CA CYS A 279 21.93 -33.55 -5.36
C CYS A 279 20.64 -34.23 -5.78
N ASP A 280 20.65 -35.55 -5.73
CA ASP A 280 19.52 -36.37 -6.07
C ASP A 280 18.89 -36.90 -4.79
N ASN A 281 17.67 -36.47 -4.49
CA ASN A 281 16.94 -36.95 -3.32
C ASN A 281 16.36 -38.35 -3.56
N ALA A 282 16.41 -38.87 -4.78
CA ALA A 282 15.96 -40.21 -5.13
C ALA A 282 14.52 -40.54 -4.70
N GLU A 283 13.65 -39.52 -4.64
CA GLU A 283 12.27 -39.63 -4.15
C GLU A 283 12.18 -40.15 -2.71
N ASP A 284 13.29 -40.06 -1.96
CA ASP A 284 13.30 -40.36 -0.53
C ASP A 284 12.38 -39.36 0.18
N LYS A 285 11.37 -39.90 0.86
CA LYS A 285 10.35 -39.09 1.50
C LYS A 285 10.94 -38.33 2.68
N VAL A 286 10.97 -37.01 2.53
CA VAL A 286 11.32 -36.08 3.60
C VAL A 286 10.07 -35.81 4.41
N ASP A 287 10.10 -36.06 5.72
CA ASP A 287 8.97 -35.72 6.58
C ASP A 287 8.75 -34.20 6.55
N TYR A 288 7.61 -33.80 6.00
CA TYR A 288 7.26 -32.42 5.67
C TYR A 288 7.34 -31.52 6.91
N TYR A 289 7.00 -32.06 8.08
CA TYR A 289 7.04 -31.31 9.32
C TYR A 289 8.36 -31.54 10.07
N VAL A 290 8.98 -32.72 10.03
CA VAL A 290 10.14 -33.02 10.91
C VAL A 290 11.48 -32.54 10.36
N LEU A 291 11.66 -32.54 9.04
CA LEU A 291 12.92 -32.18 8.41
C LEU A 291 12.75 -30.84 7.68
N GLY A 292 13.62 -29.87 7.96
CA GLY A 292 13.81 -28.73 7.06
C GLY A 292 14.33 -29.20 5.71
N ASP A 293 14.33 -28.30 4.72
CA ASP A 293 14.83 -28.60 3.37
C ASP A 293 16.14 -29.40 3.40
N VAL A 294 16.27 -30.39 2.50
CA VAL A 294 17.50 -31.18 2.37
C VAL A 294 18.51 -30.34 1.58
N PRO A 295 19.53 -29.74 2.23
CA PRO A 295 20.43 -28.84 1.52
C PRO A 295 21.35 -29.65 0.62
N CYS A 296 21.59 -29.15 -0.58
CA CYS A 296 22.58 -29.73 -1.47
C CYS A 296 23.96 -29.17 -1.11
N THR A 297 24.82 -30.02 -0.56
CA THR A 297 26.16 -29.68 -0.09
C THR A 297 27.18 -30.71 -0.57
N THR A 298 28.48 -30.43 -0.41
CA THR A 298 29.54 -31.42 -0.71
C THR A 298 29.43 -32.67 0.16
N ASP A 299 28.89 -32.53 1.38
CA ASP A 299 28.69 -33.64 2.31
C ASP A 299 27.44 -34.48 1.97
N SER A 300 26.55 -33.95 1.12
CA SER A 300 25.32 -34.62 0.67
C SER A 300 25.57 -35.69 -0.40
N SER A 301 26.83 -35.99 -0.73
CA SER A 301 27.23 -36.89 -1.83
C SER A 301 26.53 -36.55 -3.17
N PRO A 302 26.86 -35.39 -3.77
CA PRO A 302 26.18 -34.92 -4.98
C PRO A 302 26.16 -35.96 -6.10
N ALA A 303 25.06 -36.00 -6.86
CA ALA A 303 24.88 -36.90 -7.98
C ALA A 303 25.64 -36.42 -9.24
N ARG A 304 25.83 -35.10 -9.37
CA ARG A 304 26.64 -34.49 -10.44
C ARG A 304 27.23 -33.18 -9.96
N VAL A 305 28.54 -32.98 -10.19
CA VAL A 305 29.23 -31.70 -9.96
C VAL A 305 29.88 -31.15 -11.23
N GLU A 306 30.34 -29.90 -11.16
CA GLU A 306 30.94 -29.22 -12.31
C GLU A 306 32.05 -30.04 -12.99
N GLY A 307 31.93 -30.23 -14.30
CA GLY A 307 32.89 -30.94 -15.15
C GLY A 307 32.70 -32.46 -15.20
N GLU A 308 31.75 -33.02 -14.45
CA GLU A 308 31.43 -34.44 -14.53
C GLU A 308 30.58 -34.80 -15.76
N LEU A 309 30.71 -36.04 -16.21
CA LEU A 309 29.84 -36.61 -17.24
C LEU A 309 28.41 -36.76 -16.72
N ALA A 310 27.46 -36.88 -17.65
CA ALA A 310 26.06 -37.13 -17.33
C ALA A 310 25.87 -38.30 -16.34
N ALA A 311 25.01 -38.09 -15.35
CA ALA A 311 24.69 -39.05 -14.31
C ALA A 311 23.80 -40.20 -14.82
N ASN A 312 23.21 -40.05 -16.01
CA ASN A 312 22.18 -40.94 -16.57
C ASN A 312 20.91 -40.98 -15.70
N ASN A 313 20.54 -39.81 -15.20
CA ASN A 313 19.27 -39.53 -14.53
C ASN A 313 18.75 -38.23 -15.15
N ASP A 314 17.59 -38.28 -15.79
CA ASP A 314 17.08 -37.17 -16.60
C ASP A 314 16.88 -35.90 -15.75
N ASP A 315 16.36 -35.99 -14.52
CA ASP A 315 16.22 -34.84 -13.61
C ASP A 315 17.56 -34.22 -13.21
N VAL A 316 18.54 -35.07 -12.86
CA VAL A 316 19.88 -34.62 -12.44
C VAL A 316 20.59 -33.96 -13.61
N ASP A 317 20.48 -34.56 -14.79
CA ASP A 317 21.16 -34.09 -15.99
C ASP A 317 20.52 -32.82 -16.54
N ALA A 318 19.19 -32.72 -16.54
CA ALA A 318 18.47 -31.50 -16.95
C ALA A 318 18.70 -30.35 -15.96
N ALA A 319 18.61 -30.56 -14.64
CA ALA A 319 18.95 -29.53 -13.67
C ALA A 319 20.38 -29.01 -13.87
N TYR A 320 21.34 -29.89 -14.15
CA TYR A 320 22.72 -29.49 -14.42
C TYR A 320 22.85 -28.69 -15.73
N ASP A 321 22.25 -29.17 -16.82
CA ASP A 321 22.40 -28.57 -18.14
C ASP A 321 21.63 -27.24 -18.26
N ASN A 322 20.38 -27.17 -17.75
CA ASN A 322 19.54 -25.96 -17.74
C ASN A 322 20.08 -24.87 -16.80
N ALA A 323 20.73 -25.26 -15.68
CA ALA A 323 21.53 -24.35 -14.87
C ALA A 323 22.70 -23.72 -15.65
N GLY A 324 23.31 -24.50 -16.54
CA GLY A 324 24.35 -24.03 -17.44
C GLY A 324 23.82 -23.02 -18.45
N ALA A 325 22.71 -23.36 -19.12
CA ALA A 325 22.00 -22.49 -20.06
C ALA A 325 21.63 -21.13 -19.44
N THR A 326 21.07 -21.16 -18.23
CA THR A 326 20.75 -19.96 -17.45
C THR A 326 22.00 -19.17 -17.10
N SER A 327 23.08 -19.86 -16.67
CA SER A 327 24.37 -19.22 -16.39
C SER A 327 24.95 -18.53 -17.63
N ASP A 328 24.82 -19.14 -18.81
CA ASP A 328 25.30 -18.58 -20.08
C ASP A 328 24.50 -17.34 -20.50
N LEU A 329 23.18 -17.33 -20.29
CA LEU A 329 22.35 -16.12 -20.45
C LEU A 329 22.90 -14.98 -19.59
N TYR A 330 23.06 -15.18 -18.28
CA TYR A 330 23.54 -14.14 -17.37
C TYR A 330 25.00 -13.75 -17.64
N ALA A 331 25.85 -14.70 -18.03
CA ALA A 331 27.22 -14.42 -18.45
C ALA A 331 27.26 -13.52 -19.71
N SER A 332 26.34 -13.73 -20.66
CA SER A 332 26.19 -12.85 -21.84
C SER A 332 25.82 -11.41 -21.48
N LEU A 333 25.26 -11.20 -20.28
CA LEU A 333 24.93 -9.90 -19.71
C LEU A 333 26.00 -9.35 -18.76
N GLY A 334 27.12 -10.07 -18.58
CA GLY A 334 28.23 -9.69 -17.70
C GLY A 334 28.01 -10.05 -16.23
N VAL A 335 27.11 -10.98 -15.92
CA VAL A 335 26.84 -11.46 -14.56
C VAL A 335 27.40 -12.87 -14.37
N ASP A 336 28.25 -13.05 -13.37
CA ASP A 336 28.64 -14.38 -12.88
C ASP A 336 27.55 -14.88 -11.93
N LEU A 337 26.69 -15.76 -12.44
CA LEU A 337 25.54 -16.26 -11.69
C LEU A 337 25.96 -17.07 -10.45
N THR A 338 27.01 -17.89 -10.55
CA THR A 338 27.54 -18.66 -9.42
C THR A 338 27.99 -17.74 -8.29
N GLN A 339 28.67 -16.64 -8.59
CA GLN A 339 29.10 -15.70 -7.55
C GLN A 339 27.94 -14.91 -6.96
N LEU A 340 26.95 -14.56 -7.80
CA LEU A 340 25.79 -13.78 -7.39
C LEU A 340 24.89 -14.58 -6.46
N ILE A 341 24.35 -15.71 -6.93
CA ILE A 341 23.29 -16.46 -6.22
C ILE A 341 23.76 -17.78 -5.61
N GLY A 342 24.98 -18.24 -5.92
CA GLY A 342 25.45 -19.56 -5.50
C GLY A 342 25.55 -19.73 -3.99
N ARG A 343 25.16 -20.92 -3.53
CA ARG A 343 25.25 -21.39 -2.16
C ARG A 343 26.71 -21.61 -1.76
N GLU A 344 27.07 -21.20 -0.55
CA GLU A 344 28.37 -21.54 0.06
C GLU A 344 28.44 -23.05 0.35
N MET A 345 29.47 -23.71 -0.17
CA MET A 345 29.60 -25.17 -0.13
C MET A 345 30.37 -25.70 1.09
N GLY A 346 30.81 -24.82 1.99
CA GLY A 346 31.57 -25.17 3.20
C GLY A 346 33.09 -25.25 3.01
N ASP A 347 33.57 -25.36 1.77
CA ASP A 347 34.98 -25.28 1.38
C ASP A 347 35.43 -23.85 0.99
N GLY A 348 34.53 -22.87 1.12
CA GLY A 348 34.74 -21.47 0.73
C GLY A 348 34.48 -21.20 -0.75
N THR A 349 33.97 -22.18 -1.50
CA THR A 349 33.45 -21.98 -2.85
C THR A 349 31.93 -21.81 -2.83
N LYS A 350 31.42 -21.16 -3.89
CA LYS A 350 29.99 -21.08 -4.17
C LYS A 350 29.62 -22.00 -5.31
N ALA A 351 28.43 -22.59 -5.26
CA ALA A 351 27.86 -23.34 -6.37
C ALA A 351 26.38 -23.03 -6.56
N LEU A 352 25.91 -23.15 -7.81
CA LEU A 352 24.49 -23.26 -8.15
C LEU A 352 24.01 -24.63 -7.67
N ALA A 353 23.59 -24.67 -6.40
CA ALA A 353 23.18 -25.88 -5.70
C ALA A 353 21.71 -26.19 -6.02
N GLN A 354 21.41 -27.46 -6.31
CA GLN A 354 20.09 -27.92 -6.73
C GLN A 354 19.78 -29.26 -6.06
N THR A 355 18.58 -29.43 -5.53
CA THR A 355 18.07 -30.74 -5.08
C THR A 355 16.90 -31.15 -5.96
N VAL A 356 16.99 -32.29 -6.65
CA VAL A 356 15.96 -32.81 -7.57
C VAL A 356 15.24 -34.03 -6.99
N ARG A 357 14.07 -34.36 -7.57
CA ARG A 357 13.22 -35.51 -7.20
C ARG A 357 12.81 -35.47 -5.73
N MET A 358 12.34 -34.29 -5.33
CA MET A 358 11.80 -34.06 -3.99
C MET A 358 10.50 -34.84 -3.79
N CYS A 359 10.35 -35.44 -2.61
CA CYS A 359 9.14 -36.07 -2.15
C CYS A 359 8.93 -35.74 -0.68
N TYR A 360 7.69 -35.41 -0.31
CA TYR A 360 7.33 -35.10 1.06
C TYR A 360 6.36 -36.13 1.63
N HIS A 361 6.61 -36.55 2.86
CA HIS A 361 5.68 -37.34 3.66
C HIS A 361 4.99 -36.44 4.66
N ILE A 362 3.66 -36.35 4.57
CA ILE A 362 2.83 -35.57 5.46
C ILE A 362 2.12 -36.56 6.39
N ASP A 363 2.74 -36.80 7.54
CA ASP A 363 2.13 -37.52 8.67
C ASP A 363 1.75 -36.49 9.73
N ASN A 364 0.48 -36.10 9.80
CA ASN A 364 -0.03 -35.18 10.82
C ASN A 364 -0.42 -35.99 12.07
N PRO A 365 0.37 -35.95 13.16
CA PRO A 365 0.16 -36.82 14.32
C PRO A 365 -1.04 -36.42 15.20
N LEU A 366 -1.91 -35.52 14.72
CA LEU A 366 -2.99 -34.89 15.48
C LEU A 366 -4.34 -34.87 14.78
N SER A 367 -4.34 -35.22 13.51
CA SER A 367 -5.57 -35.48 12.80
C SER A 367 -6.25 -36.67 13.50
N GLU A 368 -7.48 -36.49 13.99
CA GLU A 368 -8.27 -37.60 14.56
C GLU A 368 -8.63 -38.65 13.48
N SER A 369 -8.52 -38.27 12.21
CA SER A 369 -8.48 -39.17 11.05
C SER A 369 -7.03 -39.54 10.71
N ASP A 370 -6.76 -40.81 10.41
CA ASP A 370 -5.45 -41.35 9.98
C ASP A 370 -5.02 -40.80 8.58
N TYR A 371 -5.12 -39.48 8.31
CA TYR A 371 -4.71 -38.87 7.04
C TYR A 371 -3.19 -38.73 6.98
N VAL A 372 -2.56 -39.79 6.51
CA VAL A 372 -1.19 -39.80 6.01
C VAL A 372 -1.26 -39.59 4.50
N TYR A 373 -0.70 -38.47 4.01
CA TYR A 373 -0.59 -38.21 2.57
C TYR A 373 0.87 -38.09 2.16
N ASP A 374 1.21 -38.71 1.04
CA ASP A 374 2.52 -38.58 0.42
C ASP A 374 2.42 -37.61 -0.74
N TRP A 375 3.07 -36.46 -0.63
CA TRP A 375 3.26 -35.56 -1.76
C TRP A 375 4.51 -36.01 -2.53
N CYS A 376 4.34 -37.07 -3.30
CA CYS A 376 5.41 -37.73 -4.04
C CYS A 376 4.89 -38.17 -5.42
N PRO A 377 5.36 -37.55 -6.51
CA PRO A 377 6.36 -36.49 -6.54
C PRO A 377 5.88 -35.18 -5.89
N TYR A 378 6.81 -34.36 -5.39
CA TYR A 378 6.51 -32.95 -5.10
C TYR A 378 6.17 -32.26 -6.42
N GLU A 379 5.02 -31.60 -6.50
CA GLU A 379 4.49 -31.03 -7.75
C GLU A 379 4.81 -29.54 -7.85
N ASN A 380 6.06 -29.13 -7.58
CA ASN A 380 6.49 -27.74 -7.75
C ASN A 380 8.02 -27.62 -7.92
N ALA A 381 8.45 -26.39 -8.18
CA ALA A 381 9.83 -25.94 -8.07
C ALA A 381 9.89 -24.70 -7.18
N ARG A 382 11.05 -24.43 -6.55
CA ARG A 382 11.25 -23.21 -5.76
C ARG A 382 12.70 -22.79 -5.56
N TRP A 383 12.89 -21.49 -5.39
CA TRP A 383 14.05 -20.85 -4.79
C TRP A 383 13.79 -20.54 -3.31
N ASN A 384 14.59 -21.13 -2.42
CA ASN A 384 14.41 -20.96 -0.97
C ASN A 384 15.22 -19.79 -0.36
N GLY A 385 15.77 -18.91 -1.20
CA GLY A 385 16.70 -17.87 -0.75
C GLY A 385 18.18 -18.28 -0.78
N THR A 386 18.51 -19.55 -0.98
CA THR A 386 19.91 -20.01 -1.04
C THR A 386 20.22 -21.07 -2.09
N GLN A 387 19.24 -21.87 -2.52
CA GLN A 387 19.39 -22.90 -3.56
C GLN A 387 18.04 -23.22 -4.20
N MET A 388 18.05 -24.02 -5.27
CA MET A 388 16.85 -24.47 -5.96
C MET A 388 16.42 -25.88 -5.53
N TYR A 389 15.11 -26.12 -5.55
CA TYR A 389 14.46 -27.41 -5.30
C TYR A 389 13.49 -27.74 -6.41
N TYR A 390 13.50 -28.99 -6.87
CA TYR A 390 12.63 -29.44 -7.94
C TYR A 390 11.96 -30.77 -7.58
N GLY A 391 10.65 -30.84 -7.85
CA GLY A 391 9.92 -32.08 -8.01
C GLY A 391 10.48 -32.96 -9.11
N THR A 392 10.10 -34.25 -9.14
CA THR A 392 10.42 -35.12 -10.28
C THR A 392 9.79 -34.53 -11.55
N GLY A 393 10.59 -34.36 -12.60
CA GLY A 393 10.18 -33.79 -13.88
C GLY A 393 10.30 -32.27 -13.99
N PHE A 394 10.35 -31.54 -12.87
CA PHE A 394 10.33 -30.06 -12.91
C PHE A 394 11.63 -29.45 -13.45
N ALA A 395 12.75 -30.14 -13.29
CA ALA A 395 14.02 -29.68 -13.82
C ALA A 395 14.16 -29.87 -15.34
N LEU A 396 13.23 -30.62 -15.98
CA LEU A 396 13.23 -30.84 -17.42
C LEU A 396 12.84 -29.56 -18.18
N ALA A 397 11.92 -28.78 -17.63
CA ALA A 397 11.50 -27.49 -18.17
C ALA A 397 12.59 -26.44 -17.87
N ASP A 398 13.21 -25.90 -18.91
CA ASP A 398 14.36 -25.02 -18.81
C ASP A 398 13.96 -23.58 -18.41
N ASP A 399 12.79 -23.13 -18.83
CA ASP A 399 12.12 -21.91 -18.39
C ASP A 399 11.88 -21.90 -16.88
N ILE A 400 11.49 -23.02 -16.28
CA ILE A 400 11.33 -23.17 -14.82
C ILE A 400 12.68 -23.06 -14.12
N VAL A 401 13.72 -23.73 -14.61
CA VAL A 401 15.08 -23.60 -14.04
C VAL A 401 15.58 -22.14 -14.15
N GLY A 402 15.34 -21.49 -15.29
CA GLY A 402 15.65 -20.08 -15.52
C GLY A 402 14.86 -19.13 -14.62
N HIS A 403 13.58 -19.43 -14.38
CA HIS A 403 12.68 -18.71 -13.47
C HIS A 403 13.19 -18.79 -12.03
N GLU A 404 13.45 -19.98 -11.50
CA GLU A 404 13.88 -20.18 -10.11
C GLU A 404 15.24 -19.51 -9.83
N MET A 405 16.19 -19.58 -10.76
CA MET A 405 17.46 -18.88 -10.60
C MET A 405 17.31 -17.35 -10.66
N THR A 406 16.33 -16.85 -11.40
CA THR A 406 16.07 -15.41 -11.55
C THR A 406 15.50 -14.80 -10.27
N HIS A 407 14.79 -15.57 -9.44
CA HIS A 407 14.43 -15.16 -8.07
C HIS A 407 15.66 -14.79 -7.23
N GLY A 408 16.72 -15.59 -7.28
CA GLY A 408 18.00 -15.27 -6.65
C GLY A 408 18.61 -13.97 -7.20
N VAL A 409 18.52 -13.75 -8.51
CA VAL A 409 19.00 -12.51 -9.14
C VAL A 409 18.22 -11.29 -8.65
N THR A 410 16.89 -11.40 -8.56
CA THR A 410 16.00 -10.37 -8.02
C THR A 410 16.32 -10.08 -6.55
N GLN A 411 16.51 -11.10 -5.72
CA GLN A 411 16.89 -10.96 -4.31
C GLN A 411 18.17 -10.13 -4.13
N HIS A 412 19.20 -10.35 -4.96
CA HIS A 412 20.46 -9.60 -4.87
C HIS A 412 20.38 -8.17 -5.42
N TYR A 413 19.56 -7.94 -6.45
CA TYR A 413 19.38 -6.63 -7.06
C TYR A 413 18.26 -5.82 -6.41
N SER A 414 17.07 -5.77 -6.99
CA SER A 414 15.95 -4.96 -6.49
C SER A 414 15.46 -5.40 -5.11
N ASN A 415 15.63 -6.68 -4.78
CA ASN A 415 15.09 -7.32 -3.58
C ASN A 415 13.60 -7.01 -3.42
N LEU A 416 12.83 -7.17 -4.51
CA LEU A 416 11.40 -6.91 -4.54
C LEU A 416 10.71 -7.65 -3.41
N PHE A 417 9.94 -6.92 -2.61
CA PHE A 417 9.17 -7.48 -1.53
C PHE A 417 8.10 -8.39 -2.13
N TYR A 418 8.08 -9.66 -1.72
CA TYR A 418 7.33 -10.71 -2.40
C TYR A 418 5.84 -10.71 -1.99
N TRP A 419 5.19 -9.57 -2.20
CA TRP A 419 3.79 -9.31 -1.87
C TRP A 419 3.15 -8.38 -2.90
N GLY A 420 1.90 -8.66 -3.29
CA GLY A 420 1.10 -7.78 -4.15
C GLY A 420 1.82 -7.39 -5.44
N GLU A 421 1.83 -6.09 -5.79
CA GLU A 421 2.45 -5.63 -7.04
C GLU A 421 3.97 -5.86 -7.08
N SER A 422 4.71 -5.68 -5.98
CA SER A 422 6.15 -5.92 -5.99
C SER A 422 6.49 -7.40 -6.14
N GLY A 423 5.69 -8.28 -5.55
CA GLY A 423 5.81 -9.73 -5.74
C GLY A 423 5.43 -10.16 -7.16
N ALA A 424 4.35 -9.60 -7.73
CA ALA A 424 3.97 -9.86 -9.12
C ALA A 424 5.03 -9.39 -10.14
N ILE A 425 5.75 -8.30 -9.83
CA ILE A 425 6.89 -7.88 -10.62
C ILE A 425 8.06 -8.85 -10.45
N ASN A 426 8.29 -9.41 -9.26
CA ASN A 426 9.31 -10.44 -9.03
C ASN A 426 9.03 -11.66 -9.92
N GLU A 427 7.82 -12.22 -9.83
CA GLU A 427 7.34 -13.33 -10.67
C GLU A 427 7.51 -13.04 -12.16
N SER A 428 7.06 -11.86 -12.60
CA SER A 428 7.17 -11.51 -14.01
C SER A 428 8.62 -11.36 -14.48
N MET A 429 9.54 -10.90 -13.62
CA MET A 429 10.96 -10.85 -13.98
C MET A 429 11.53 -12.26 -14.15
N SER A 430 11.11 -13.20 -13.31
CA SER A 430 11.50 -14.61 -13.40
C SER A 430 10.93 -15.29 -14.63
N ASP A 431 9.62 -15.15 -14.91
CA ASP A 431 8.97 -15.66 -16.11
C ASP A 431 9.64 -15.12 -17.39
N VAL A 432 9.96 -13.82 -17.42
CA VAL A 432 10.61 -13.19 -18.58
C VAL A 432 12.01 -13.74 -18.84
N MET A 433 12.81 -13.97 -17.80
CA MET A 433 14.15 -14.51 -17.99
C MET A 433 14.10 -16.01 -18.28
N GLY A 434 13.17 -16.75 -17.66
CA GLY A 434 12.89 -18.16 -17.96
C GLY A 434 12.56 -18.38 -19.43
N GLU A 435 11.59 -17.64 -19.97
CA GLU A 435 11.21 -17.72 -21.39
C GLU A 435 12.37 -17.36 -22.33
N ILE A 436 13.25 -16.43 -21.93
CA ILE A 436 14.45 -16.13 -22.74
C ILE A 436 15.45 -17.29 -22.70
N VAL A 437 15.53 -18.05 -21.60
CA VAL A 437 16.35 -19.28 -21.52
C VAL A 437 15.77 -20.32 -22.46
N ASP A 438 14.46 -20.58 -22.38
CA ASP A 438 13.75 -21.53 -23.26
C ASP A 438 13.98 -21.22 -24.74
N HIS A 439 13.69 -20.00 -25.18
CA HIS A 439 13.89 -19.63 -26.57
C HIS A 439 15.34 -19.74 -27.07
N ARG A 440 16.32 -19.73 -26.17
CA ARG A 440 17.73 -19.96 -26.50
C ARG A 440 18.11 -21.46 -26.51
N HIS A 441 17.30 -22.32 -25.90
CA HIS A 441 17.59 -23.73 -25.64
C HIS A 441 16.44 -24.71 -26.01
N LEU A 442 15.48 -24.26 -26.82
CA LEU A 442 14.34 -25.01 -27.36
C LEU A 442 14.53 -26.53 -27.46
N ALA A 443 13.61 -27.27 -26.84
CA ALA A 443 13.57 -28.70 -26.93
C ALA A 443 13.18 -29.19 -28.34
N ASP A 444 13.55 -30.44 -28.66
CA ASP A 444 13.30 -31.02 -29.99
C ASP A 444 11.79 -31.12 -30.26
N GLY A 445 11.28 -30.27 -31.16
CA GLY A 445 9.88 -30.27 -31.60
C GLY A 445 9.05 -29.11 -31.04
N GLU A 446 9.63 -28.29 -30.17
CA GLU A 446 9.01 -27.09 -29.65
C GLU A 446 8.93 -25.97 -30.68
N SER A 447 7.94 -25.11 -30.48
CA SER A 447 7.71 -23.95 -31.32
C SER A 447 8.49 -22.76 -30.79
N VAL A 448 9.31 -22.14 -31.64
CA VAL A 448 9.90 -20.80 -31.42
C VAL A 448 8.86 -19.68 -31.17
N ASP A 449 7.57 -20.01 -31.31
CA ASP A 449 6.43 -19.14 -31.09
C ASP A 449 5.59 -19.58 -29.88
N SER A 450 6.04 -20.55 -29.07
CA SER A 450 5.52 -20.76 -27.71
C SER A 450 5.84 -19.53 -26.86
N TRP A 451 4.96 -19.21 -25.93
CA TRP A 451 5.09 -18.09 -24.97
C TRP A 451 4.38 -18.49 -23.68
N VAL A 452 4.54 -19.75 -23.35
CA VAL A 452 3.86 -20.47 -22.29
C VAL A 452 4.96 -20.82 -21.29
N LEU A 453 4.60 -20.86 -20.01
CA LEU A 453 5.54 -21.33 -18.98
C LEU A 453 5.19 -22.76 -18.60
N GLY A 454 6.20 -23.61 -18.49
CA GLY A 454 6.11 -24.99 -18.02
C GLY A 454 5.41 -25.93 -18.99
N GLU A 455 5.38 -25.65 -20.29
CA GLU A 455 4.84 -26.57 -21.31
C GLU A 455 5.59 -27.89 -21.40
N ASP A 456 6.87 -27.89 -20.99
CA ASP A 456 7.75 -29.06 -20.93
C ASP A 456 7.56 -29.91 -19.67
N LEU A 457 6.69 -29.47 -18.74
CA LEU A 457 6.39 -30.25 -17.55
C LEU A 457 5.64 -31.55 -17.90
N PRO A 458 6.03 -32.70 -17.31
CA PRO A 458 5.33 -33.96 -17.53
C PRO A 458 3.86 -33.88 -17.11
N GLY A 459 2.93 -34.11 -18.06
CA GLY A 459 1.49 -34.12 -17.78
C GLY A 459 0.81 -32.75 -17.78
N ALA A 460 1.55 -31.67 -18.05
CA ALA A 460 1.03 -30.32 -18.22
C ALA A 460 0.89 -29.93 -19.70
N GLU A 461 0.11 -30.71 -20.48
CA GLU A 461 -0.19 -30.40 -21.88
C GLU A 461 -0.91 -29.03 -22.00
N GLY A 462 -0.13 -27.94 -22.07
CA GLY A 462 -0.62 -26.56 -22.13
C GLY A 462 0.07 -25.55 -21.21
N GLY A 463 0.94 -25.95 -20.28
CA GLY A 463 1.65 -25.06 -19.34
C GLY A 463 0.77 -24.38 -18.28
N SER A 464 1.34 -23.45 -17.51
CA SER A 464 0.70 -22.81 -16.33
C SER A 464 0.33 -21.34 -16.53
N ARG A 465 1.13 -20.60 -17.31
CA ARG A 465 0.96 -19.17 -17.59
C ARG A 465 1.33 -18.87 -19.04
N SER A 466 0.95 -17.70 -19.54
CA SER A 466 1.42 -17.22 -20.84
C SER A 466 1.83 -15.75 -20.83
N LEU A 467 3.00 -15.46 -21.41
CA LEU A 467 3.43 -14.11 -21.75
C LEU A 467 2.58 -13.50 -22.85
N ALA A 468 2.25 -14.28 -23.88
CA ALA A 468 1.51 -13.81 -25.03
C ALA A 468 0.03 -13.59 -24.74
N ASP A 469 -0.62 -14.48 -23.99
CA ASP A 469 -2.04 -14.37 -23.64
C ASP A 469 -2.29 -14.83 -22.20
N PRO A 470 -1.96 -13.99 -21.19
CA PRO A 470 -2.18 -14.35 -19.78
C PRO A 470 -3.65 -14.72 -19.49
N SER A 471 -4.58 -14.13 -20.24
CA SER A 471 -6.01 -14.37 -20.06
C SER A 471 -6.45 -15.80 -20.38
N ALA A 472 -5.65 -16.54 -21.16
CA ALA A 472 -5.85 -17.97 -21.42
C ALA A 472 -5.70 -18.81 -20.13
N PHE A 473 -4.92 -18.32 -19.16
CA PHE A 473 -4.66 -18.94 -17.86
C PHE A 473 -5.34 -18.20 -16.71
N TRP A 474 -6.32 -17.34 -17.03
CA TRP A 474 -7.08 -16.54 -16.07
C TRP A 474 -6.26 -15.44 -15.36
N ASP A 475 -5.13 -15.04 -15.95
CA ASP A 475 -4.30 -13.96 -15.44
C ASP A 475 -4.68 -12.61 -16.09
N PRO A 476 -4.50 -11.48 -15.38
CA PRO A 476 -4.68 -10.15 -15.94
C PRO A 476 -3.65 -9.82 -17.03
N ASP A 477 -4.13 -9.46 -18.22
CA ASP A 477 -3.31 -8.95 -19.34
C ASP A 477 -3.00 -7.43 -19.27
N ARG A 478 -3.63 -6.73 -18.31
CA ARG A 478 -3.49 -5.30 -18.01
C ARG A 478 -4.04 -4.95 -16.63
N MET A 479 -3.67 -3.78 -16.10
CA MET A 479 -4.09 -3.32 -14.75
C MET A 479 -5.61 -3.22 -14.54
N SER A 480 -6.38 -2.91 -15.60
CA SER A 480 -7.86 -2.88 -15.53
C SER A 480 -8.54 -4.23 -15.81
N SER A 481 -7.79 -5.32 -15.99
CA SER A 481 -8.35 -6.63 -16.31
C SER A 481 -9.29 -7.11 -15.19
N GLY A 482 -10.38 -7.77 -15.59
CA GLY A 482 -11.29 -8.43 -14.66
C GLY A 482 -10.66 -9.62 -13.92
N TYR A 483 -9.52 -10.12 -14.41
CA TYR A 483 -8.77 -11.20 -13.79
C TYR A 483 -7.80 -10.74 -12.69
N TRP A 484 -7.61 -9.43 -12.50
CA TRP A 484 -6.78 -8.93 -11.40
C TRP A 484 -7.25 -9.52 -10.07
N GLN A 485 -6.34 -10.14 -9.34
CA GLN A 485 -6.61 -10.68 -8.01
C GLN A 485 -6.38 -9.57 -7.00
N GLY A 486 -7.47 -9.16 -6.33
CA GLY A 486 -7.38 -8.29 -5.17
C GLY A 486 -6.83 -9.08 -3.97
N ASP A 487 -6.44 -8.36 -2.93
CA ASP A 487 -5.92 -8.87 -1.64
C ASP A 487 -7.01 -9.61 -0.82
N ASP A 488 -8.06 -10.11 -1.47
CA ASP A 488 -9.32 -10.46 -0.83
C ASP A 488 -9.26 -11.76 0.00
N LEU A 489 -8.18 -12.54 -0.11
CA LEU A 489 -8.03 -13.84 0.56
C LEU A 489 -6.61 -14.17 1.04
N TRP A 490 -5.63 -13.25 0.96
CA TRP A 490 -4.22 -13.53 1.29
C TRP A 490 -3.57 -14.70 0.50
N GLN A 491 -4.26 -15.22 -0.53
CA GLN A 491 -3.78 -16.31 -1.37
C GLN A 491 -2.65 -15.81 -2.30
N GLY A 492 -1.64 -16.66 -2.51
CA GLY A 492 -0.51 -16.38 -3.40
C GLY A 492 0.22 -15.08 -3.07
N ASN A 493 0.42 -14.76 -1.79
CA ASN A 493 1.07 -13.52 -1.33
C ASN A 493 0.47 -12.22 -1.90
N GLY A 494 -0.86 -12.17 -2.06
CA GLY A 494 -1.55 -11.04 -2.71
C GLY A 494 -1.61 -11.16 -4.23
N GLY A 495 -1.63 -12.40 -4.73
CA GLY A 495 -1.74 -12.77 -6.14
C GLY A 495 -0.49 -12.47 -6.95
N VAL A 496 0.67 -12.88 -6.47
CA VAL A 496 1.95 -12.61 -7.14
C VAL A 496 2.03 -13.35 -8.49
N HIS A 497 1.70 -14.65 -8.54
CA HIS A 497 1.73 -15.43 -9.78
C HIS A 497 0.59 -15.05 -10.73
N THR A 498 -0.60 -14.81 -10.19
CA THR A 498 -1.73 -14.33 -11.01
C THR A 498 -1.42 -12.95 -11.60
N ASN A 499 -1.13 -11.94 -10.76
CA ASN A 499 -0.96 -10.57 -11.22
C ASN A 499 0.34 -10.33 -12.01
N SER A 500 1.27 -11.30 -12.06
CA SER A 500 2.47 -11.25 -12.92
C SER A 500 2.12 -11.19 -14.41
N GLY A 501 0.93 -11.69 -14.78
CA GLY A 501 0.39 -11.65 -16.15
C GLY A 501 0.45 -10.25 -16.81
N VAL A 502 0.32 -9.19 -16.02
CA VAL A 502 0.41 -7.81 -16.52
C VAL A 502 1.84 -7.47 -16.95
N GLY A 503 2.83 -7.87 -16.15
CA GLY A 503 4.24 -7.75 -16.47
C GLY A 503 4.62 -8.64 -17.65
N ASN A 504 4.12 -9.88 -17.67
CA ASN A 504 4.38 -10.88 -18.72
C ASN A 504 3.86 -10.41 -20.08
N LYS A 505 2.62 -9.92 -20.14
CA LYS A 505 2.07 -9.31 -21.35
C LYS A 505 2.85 -8.09 -21.80
N THR A 506 3.35 -7.29 -20.87
CA THR A 506 4.19 -6.13 -21.18
C THR A 506 5.49 -6.59 -21.84
N ALA A 507 6.13 -7.62 -21.30
CA ALA A 507 7.38 -8.18 -21.82
C ALA A 507 7.21 -8.77 -23.22
N TYR A 508 6.18 -9.59 -23.44
CA TYR A 508 5.84 -10.12 -24.76
C TYR A 508 5.72 -9.02 -25.82
N LEU A 509 4.98 -7.96 -25.49
CA LEU A 509 4.80 -6.81 -26.38
C LEU A 509 6.12 -6.07 -26.64
N ILE A 510 7.04 -6.05 -25.67
CA ILE A 510 8.39 -5.48 -25.85
C ILE A 510 9.25 -6.37 -26.76
N MET A 511 9.22 -7.69 -26.58
CA MET A 511 10.03 -8.64 -27.34
C MET A 511 9.56 -8.74 -28.80
N ARG A 512 8.28 -9.09 -29.00
CA ARG A 512 7.70 -9.44 -30.31
C ARG A 512 6.85 -8.33 -30.92
N GLY A 513 6.35 -7.40 -30.12
CA GLY A 513 5.41 -6.39 -30.58
C GLY A 513 3.99 -6.93 -30.75
N GLY A 514 3.17 -6.20 -31.50
CA GLY A 514 1.77 -6.54 -31.72
C GLY A 514 0.84 -5.35 -31.54
N THR A 515 -0.47 -5.60 -31.61
CA THR A 515 -1.49 -4.58 -31.32
C THR A 515 -2.29 -5.00 -30.10
N PHE A 516 -2.28 -4.16 -29.06
CA PHE A 516 -2.99 -4.41 -27.82
C PHE A 516 -3.48 -3.10 -27.21
N ASN A 517 -4.71 -3.08 -26.69
CA ASN A 517 -5.33 -1.93 -26.03
C ASN A 517 -5.13 -0.57 -26.75
N GLY A 518 -5.33 -0.56 -28.07
CA GLY A 518 -5.21 0.65 -28.90
C GLY A 518 -3.78 1.10 -29.21
N GLN A 519 -2.75 0.34 -28.79
CA GLN A 519 -1.35 0.58 -29.15
C GLN A 519 -0.88 -0.43 -30.20
N THR A 520 -0.11 0.03 -31.19
CA THR A 520 0.65 -0.84 -32.10
C THR A 520 2.13 -0.69 -31.78
N ILE A 521 2.74 -1.80 -31.38
CA ILE A 521 4.11 -1.91 -30.86
C ILE A 521 4.95 -2.74 -31.84
N THR A 522 6.18 -2.28 -32.06
CA THR A 522 7.21 -3.04 -32.76
C THR A 522 8.14 -3.62 -31.70
N GLY A 523 8.33 -4.94 -31.74
CA GLY A 523 9.23 -5.64 -30.82
C GLY A 523 10.68 -5.15 -30.98
N ILE A 524 11.41 -5.03 -29.86
CA ILE A 524 12.76 -4.46 -29.86
C ILE A 524 13.81 -5.45 -30.37
N ASP A 525 13.55 -6.75 -30.21
CA ASP A 525 14.42 -7.83 -30.67
C ASP A 525 14.13 -8.20 -32.14
N GLY A 526 12.94 -7.88 -32.66
CA GLY A 526 12.58 -8.18 -34.05
C GLY A 526 12.56 -9.70 -34.30
N ASP A 527 13.42 -10.16 -35.21
CA ASP A 527 13.57 -11.59 -35.53
C ASP A 527 14.73 -12.25 -34.74
N ASP A 528 15.38 -11.53 -33.82
CA ASP A 528 16.46 -12.05 -32.97
C ASP A 528 15.89 -12.96 -31.87
N GLN A 529 15.96 -14.26 -32.10
CA GLN A 529 15.51 -15.29 -31.15
C GLN A 529 16.40 -15.42 -29.90
N SER A 530 17.53 -14.70 -29.82
CA SER A 530 18.29 -14.62 -28.58
C SER A 530 17.66 -13.65 -27.56
N PHE A 531 16.75 -12.76 -27.98
CA PHE A 531 16.15 -11.74 -27.11
C PHE A 531 17.17 -10.92 -26.30
N ALA A 532 18.37 -10.72 -26.85
CA ALA A 532 19.49 -10.12 -26.13
C ALA A 532 19.20 -8.68 -25.67
N LYS A 533 18.38 -7.91 -26.40
CA LYS A 533 18.00 -6.57 -25.94
C LYS A 533 17.02 -6.69 -24.78
N THR A 534 15.98 -7.51 -24.88
CA THR A 534 15.03 -7.65 -23.77
C THR A 534 15.71 -8.16 -22.50
N ALA A 535 16.59 -9.16 -22.58
CA ALA A 535 17.33 -9.64 -21.41
C ALA A 535 18.16 -8.53 -20.75
N ARG A 536 18.87 -7.72 -21.55
CA ARG A 536 19.65 -6.58 -21.04
C ARG A 536 18.76 -5.47 -20.46
N LEU A 537 17.60 -5.21 -21.06
CA LEU A 537 16.63 -4.23 -20.58
C LEU A 537 16.04 -4.64 -19.22
N TYR A 538 15.63 -5.90 -19.09
CA TYR A 538 15.01 -6.41 -17.86
C TYR A 538 16.04 -6.53 -16.74
N LEU A 539 17.28 -6.93 -17.02
CA LEU A 539 18.34 -6.94 -16.00
C LEU A 539 18.66 -5.52 -15.49
N LEU A 540 18.79 -4.51 -16.36
CA LEU A 540 18.99 -3.12 -15.92
C LEU A 540 17.80 -2.60 -15.09
N THR A 541 16.59 -3.02 -15.45
CA THR A 541 15.37 -2.66 -14.74
C THR A 541 15.35 -3.29 -13.35
N ASN A 542 15.64 -4.58 -13.23
CA ASN A 542 15.79 -5.27 -11.94
C ASN A 542 16.89 -4.63 -11.09
N GLN A 543 18.02 -4.23 -11.69
CA GLN A 543 19.08 -3.48 -11.00
C GLN A 543 18.62 -2.12 -10.46
N SER A 544 17.60 -1.48 -11.06
CA SER A 544 17.22 -0.08 -10.80
C SER A 544 15.88 0.10 -10.06
N LEU A 545 15.16 -0.98 -9.76
CA LEU A 545 13.89 -0.94 -9.03
C LEU A 545 14.10 -0.87 -7.51
N PRO A 546 13.34 -0.04 -6.79
CA PRO A 546 13.25 -0.15 -5.33
C PRO A 546 12.50 -1.42 -4.91
N SER A 547 12.75 -1.95 -3.71
CA SER A 547 12.11 -3.20 -3.24
C SER A 547 10.59 -3.13 -3.10
N GLY A 548 10.02 -1.95 -2.83
CA GLY A 548 8.57 -1.74 -2.75
C GLY A 548 7.95 -1.23 -4.06
N ALA A 549 8.57 -1.49 -5.22
CA ALA A 549 8.08 -0.97 -6.49
C ALA A 549 6.68 -1.49 -6.82
N ASP A 550 5.80 -0.59 -7.26
CA ASP A 550 4.53 -0.91 -7.89
C ASP A 550 4.67 -0.93 -9.43
N TYR A 551 3.62 -1.32 -10.16
CA TYR A 551 3.66 -1.35 -11.63
C TYR A 551 3.89 0.04 -12.24
N ARG A 552 3.49 1.10 -11.55
CA ARG A 552 3.82 2.49 -11.93
C ARG A 552 5.33 2.73 -11.86
N GLY A 553 5.98 2.24 -10.81
CA GLY A 553 7.43 2.22 -10.64
C GLY A 553 8.11 1.43 -11.75
N LEU A 554 7.63 0.22 -12.05
CA LEU A 554 8.12 -0.59 -13.17
C LEU A 554 8.03 0.17 -14.50
N SER A 555 6.89 0.77 -14.82
CA SER A 555 6.69 1.57 -16.03
C SER A 555 7.76 2.66 -16.19
N GLN A 556 8.07 3.37 -15.10
CA GLN A 556 9.02 4.48 -15.10
C GLN A 556 10.46 3.99 -15.26
N VAL A 557 10.84 2.96 -14.50
CA VAL A 557 12.19 2.39 -14.52
C VAL A 557 12.44 1.70 -15.86
N LEU A 558 11.51 0.90 -16.38
CA LEU A 558 11.64 0.20 -17.66
C LEU A 558 11.86 1.18 -18.82
N GLN A 559 11.06 2.24 -18.90
CA GLN A 559 11.24 3.29 -19.90
C GLN A 559 12.58 4.02 -19.75
N GLN A 560 13.06 4.21 -18.52
CA GLN A 560 14.35 4.84 -18.27
C GLN A 560 15.51 3.93 -18.63
N SER A 561 15.47 2.65 -18.24
CA SER A 561 16.45 1.63 -18.58
C SER A 561 16.67 1.56 -20.09
N CYS A 562 15.58 1.59 -20.88
CA CYS A 562 15.71 1.64 -22.34
C CYS A 562 16.44 2.91 -22.80
N ARG A 563 16.08 4.09 -22.27
CA ARG A 563 16.78 5.35 -22.62
C ARG A 563 18.26 5.28 -22.26
N THR A 564 18.59 4.73 -21.10
CA THR A 564 19.97 4.52 -20.66
C THR A 564 20.73 3.64 -21.63
N LEU A 565 20.16 2.48 -22.00
CA LEU A 565 20.77 1.57 -22.97
C LEU A 565 20.89 2.19 -24.37
N SER A 566 19.91 2.99 -24.80
CA SER A 566 19.95 3.70 -26.09
C SER A 566 21.03 4.78 -26.16
N ALA A 567 21.50 5.28 -25.01
CA ALA A 567 22.60 6.24 -24.93
C ALA A 567 23.99 5.55 -24.98
N VAL A 568 24.06 4.25 -24.73
CA VAL A 568 25.32 3.48 -24.78
C VAL A 568 25.70 3.22 -26.24
N ALA A 569 26.92 3.61 -26.62
CA ALA A 569 27.43 3.39 -27.96
C ALA A 569 27.45 1.89 -28.32
N ASN A 570 26.95 1.55 -29.51
CA ASN A 570 26.88 0.18 -30.02
C ASN A 570 26.05 -0.80 -29.16
N SER A 571 25.12 -0.32 -28.33
CA SER A 571 24.22 -1.18 -27.55
C SER A 571 23.19 -1.92 -28.40
N GLY A 572 22.95 -1.47 -29.62
CA GLY A 572 21.89 -1.96 -30.49
C GLY A 572 20.51 -1.35 -30.21
N PHE A 573 20.34 -0.62 -29.09
CA PHE A 573 19.09 0.04 -28.74
C PHE A 573 18.89 1.33 -29.53
N THR A 574 17.66 1.56 -29.97
CA THR A 574 17.26 2.76 -30.70
C THR A 574 16.20 3.57 -29.96
N GLN A 575 15.99 4.83 -30.36
CA GLN A 575 14.87 5.62 -29.87
C GLN A 575 13.51 5.01 -30.24
N ALA A 576 13.42 4.30 -31.37
CA ALA A 576 12.22 3.59 -31.78
C ALA A 576 11.93 2.40 -30.85
N ASP A 577 12.97 1.70 -30.41
CA ASP A 577 12.85 0.60 -29.44
C ASP A 577 12.24 1.14 -28.13
N CYS A 578 12.74 2.27 -27.62
CA CYS A 578 12.21 2.86 -26.39
C CYS A 578 10.79 3.44 -26.52
N GLU A 579 10.41 3.87 -27.72
CA GLU A 579 9.01 4.19 -28.02
C GLU A 579 8.13 2.94 -28.03
N GLY A 580 8.64 1.80 -28.52
CA GLY A 580 8.00 0.48 -28.39
C GLY A 580 7.78 0.08 -26.94
N VAL A 581 8.82 0.18 -26.10
CA VAL A 581 8.74 -0.06 -24.65
C VAL A 581 7.68 0.84 -24.00
N ARG A 582 7.71 2.14 -24.28
CA ARG A 582 6.71 3.08 -23.76
C ARG A 582 5.28 2.66 -24.16
N LYS A 583 5.07 2.29 -25.42
CA LYS A 583 3.74 1.84 -25.88
C LYS A 583 3.29 0.56 -25.20
N ALA A 584 4.18 -0.41 -24.98
CA ALA A 584 3.85 -1.63 -24.24
C ALA A 584 3.36 -1.29 -22.82
N THR A 585 4.09 -0.44 -22.08
CA THR A 585 3.66 -0.02 -20.73
C THR A 585 2.32 0.73 -20.70
N VAL A 586 1.97 1.44 -21.78
CA VAL A 586 0.67 2.10 -21.92
C VAL A 586 -0.42 1.09 -22.28
N ALA A 587 -0.12 0.12 -23.13
CA ALA A 587 -1.06 -0.90 -23.57
C ALA A 587 -1.54 -1.79 -22.41
N THR A 588 -0.63 -2.14 -21.51
CA THR A 588 -0.90 -2.92 -20.29
C THR A 588 -1.24 -2.06 -19.07
N GLU A 589 -1.30 -0.74 -19.26
CA GLU A 589 -1.81 0.24 -18.29
C GLU A 589 -0.98 0.35 -17.00
N LEU A 590 0.32 0.06 -17.04
CA LEU A 590 1.19 -0.01 -15.86
C LEU A 590 1.17 1.27 -14.97
N ASP A 591 0.83 2.44 -15.52
CA ASP A 591 0.76 3.70 -14.75
C ASP A 591 -0.61 3.94 -14.08
N GLN A 592 -1.54 2.98 -14.17
CA GLN A 592 -2.86 3.02 -13.53
C GLN A 592 -2.86 2.23 -12.20
N THR A 593 -3.80 2.55 -11.31
CA THR A 593 -4.05 1.76 -10.10
C THR A 593 -4.98 0.60 -10.45
N PRO A 594 -4.73 -0.64 -9.96
CA PRO A 594 -5.60 -1.76 -10.27
C PRO A 594 -7.03 -1.52 -9.79
N ALA A 595 -8.01 -1.98 -10.57
CA ALA A 595 -9.43 -1.71 -10.30
C ALA A 595 -9.96 -2.43 -9.04
N LYS A 596 -9.32 -3.52 -8.61
CA LYS A 596 -9.78 -4.41 -7.54
C LYS A 596 -8.97 -4.35 -6.22
N SER A 597 -7.82 -3.66 -6.17
CA SER A 597 -6.92 -3.67 -5.00
C SER A 597 -7.02 -2.45 -4.08
N ALA A 598 -7.84 -1.45 -4.41
CA ALA A 598 -7.96 -0.27 -3.59
C ALA A 598 -8.84 -0.55 -2.36
N LYS A 599 -8.23 -0.62 -1.16
CA LYS A 599 -8.96 -0.45 0.10
C LYS A 599 -9.85 0.79 -0.06
N PRO A 600 -11.19 0.66 0.05
CA PRO A 600 -12.06 1.80 -0.14
C PRO A 600 -11.73 2.86 0.92
N ALA A 601 -11.73 4.13 0.51
CA ALA A 601 -11.52 5.23 1.43
C ALA A 601 -12.55 5.16 2.56
N ASP A 602 -12.12 5.40 3.80
CA ASP A 602 -13.01 5.40 4.96
C ASP A 602 -14.24 6.28 4.73
N ALA A 603 -15.42 5.78 5.11
CA ALA A 603 -16.62 6.58 5.16
C ALA A 603 -16.38 7.86 5.99
N PRO A 604 -16.73 9.04 5.47
CA PRO A 604 -16.45 10.32 6.13
C PRO A 604 -16.96 10.34 7.57
N SER A 605 -16.11 10.81 8.48
CA SER A 605 -16.50 11.11 9.87
C SER A 605 -17.13 12.51 10.02
N THR A 606 -17.19 13.27 8.92
CA THR A 606 -17.70 14.64 8.87
C THR A 606 -19.03 14.71 8.11
N CYS A 607 -19.82 15.72 8.40
CA CYS A 607 -21.08 15.92 7.70
C CYS A 607 -20.87 16.40 6.25
N PRO A 608 -21.81 16.11 5.34
CA PRO A 608 -21.78 16.65 3.99
C PRO A 608 -21.67 18.18 4.01
N PRO A 609 -20.96 18.81 3.05
CA PRO A 609 -20.78 20.27 3.03
C PRO A 609 -22.07 21.09 3.10
N ALA A 610 -23.20 20.53 2.62
CA ALA A 610 -24.52 21.16 2.68
C ALA A 610 -25.15 21.17 4.09
N LEU A 611 -24.72 20.29 4.99
CA LEU A 611 -25.24 20.13 6.36
C LEU A 611 -24.08 20.10 7.37
N PRO A 612 -23.26 21.17 7.47
CA PRO A 612 -21.94 21.11 8.09
C PRO A 612 -21.94 20.91 9.62
N ILE A 613 -23.09 21.05 10.29
CA ILE A 613 -23.17 20.96 11.75
C ILE A 613 -23.38 19.52 12.17
N ARG A 614 -22.35 18.92 12.77
CA ARG A 614 -22.35 17.54 13.29
C ARG A 614 -22.74 17.51 14.77
N THR A 615 -23.72 16.68 15.11
CA THR A 615 -24.10 16.34 16.49
C THR A 615 -23.99 14.83 16.69
N VAL A 616 -23.15 14.39 17.62
CA VAL A 616 -23.04 12.97 17.97
C VAL A 616 -24.22 12.59 18.86
N LEU A 617 -24.99 11.59 18.42
CA LEU A 617 -26.14 11.06 19.13
C LEU A 617 -25.79 9.80 19.93
N PHE A 618 -24.84 9.01 19.43
CA PHE A 618 -24.31 7.82 20.07
C PHE A 618 -22.84 7.63 19.68
N ASP A 619 -22.04 7.09 20.59
CA ASP A 619 -20.62 6.78 20.40
C ASP A 619 -20.26 5.60 21.30
N SER A 620 -19.85 4.46 20.74
CA SER A 620 -19.53 3.24 21.51
C SER A 620 -18.38 3.43 22.49
N GLU A 621 -17.46 4.35 22.23
CA GLU A 621 -16.19 4.46 22.97
C GLU A 621 -16.25 5.40 24.18
N THR A 622 -17.43 5.96 24.47
CA THR A 622 -17.66 6.81 25.64
C THR A 622 -18.30 6.05 26.80
N GLY A 623 -18.00 6.40 28.05
CA GLY A 623 -18.64 5.76 29.21
C GLY A 623 -18.37 4.26 29.33
N ASP A 624 -19.38 3.47 29.71
CA ASP A 624 -19.30 2.00 29.75
C ASP A 624 -19.72 1.43 28.40
N SER A 625 -18.73 1.02 27.61
CA SER A 625 -18.91 0.53 26.25
C SER A 625 -19.57 -0.85 26.18
N ASP A 626 -19.35 -1.71 27.17
CA ASP A 626 -19.89 -3.07 27.18
C ASP A 626 -21.40 -3.02 27.44
N ALA A 627 -21.83 -2.11 28.32
CA ALA A 627 -23.25 -1.89 28.64
C ALA A 627 -24.07 -1.25 27.49
N LYS A 628 -23.44 -0.82 26.39
CA LYS A 628 -24.12 -0.17 25.26
C LYS A 628 -24.70 -1.13 24.25
N PHE A 629 -24.28 -2.39 24.30
CA PHE A 629 -24.78 -3.43 23.43
C PHE A 629 -25.24 -4.63 24.25
N THR A 630 -26.12 -5.42 23.65
CA THR A 630 -26.61 -6.69 24.19
C THR A 630 -26.52 -7.73 23.10
N HIS A 631 -26.11 -8.94 23.47
CA HIS A 631 -26.09 -10.12 22.61
C HIS A 631 -26.64 -11.31 23.40
N ALA A 632 -26.97 -12.40 22.72
CA ALA A 632 -27.43 -13.62 23.38
C ALA A 632 -26.32 -14.21 24.26
N ALA A 633 -26.70 -15.00 25.27
CA ALA A 633 -25.75 -15.58 26.23
C ALA A 633 -24.83 -16.63 25.59
N ASP A 634 -25.30 -17.27 24.53
CA ASP A 634 -24.64 -18.24 23.66
C ASP A 634 -24.04 -17.60 22.40
N SER A 635 -23.99 -16.26 22.32
CA SER A 635 -23.48 -15.56 21.16
C SER A 635 -21.95 -15.50 21.14
N ASN A 636 -21.37 -15.59 19.95
CA ASN A 636 -19.93 -15.41 19.73
C ASN A 636 -19.47 -13.93 19.82
N TRP A 637 -20.39 -12.98 20.00
CA TRP A 637 -20.03 -11.57 20.24
C TRP A 637 -19.39 -11.38 21.61
N SER A 638 -18.21 -10.78 21.63
CA SER A 638 -17.53 -10.39 22.86
C SER A 638 -16.79 -9.06 22.71
N ARG A 639 -16.45 -8.43 23.85
CA ARG A 639 -15.63 -7.22 23.91
C ARG A 639 -14.46 -7.39 24.85
N ALA A 640 -13.45 -8.09 24.37
CA ALA A 640 -12.18 -8.27 25.05
C ALA A 640 -11.02 -8.18 24.05
N THR A 641 -9.81 -8.08 24.57
CA THR A 641 -8.59 -8.36 23.80
C THR A 641 -8.68 -9.79 23.28
N HIS A 642 -8.51 -10.00 21.97
CA HIS A 642 -8.58 -11.34 21.39
C HIS A 642 -7.33 -12.15 21.80
N PRO A 643 -7.46 -13.42 22.24
CA PRO A 643 -6.33 -14.20 22.74
C PRO A 643 -5.21 -14.42 21.71
N VAL A 644 -5.55 -14.46 20.42
CA VAL A 644 -4.58 -14.64 19.32
C VAL A 644 -4.15 -13.32 18.68
N LEU A 645 -5.04 -12.32 18.57
CA LEU A 645 -4.74 -11.06 17.87
C LEU A 645 -4.28 -9.94 18.81
N GLY A 646 -4.33 -10.15 20.12
CA GLY A 646 -4.02 -9.11 21.10
C GLY A 646 -4.98 -7.92 20.99
N GLN A 647 -4.45 -6.68 21.03
CA GLN A 647 -5.28 -5.46 20.87
C GLN A 647 -5.89 -5.44 19.47
N ASN A 648 -7.14 -5.88 19.39
CA ASN A 648 -7.96 -6.09 18.21
C ASN A 648 -8.89 -4.90 17.93
N ALA A 649 -8.49 -3.68 18.29
CA ALA A 649 -9.32 -2.48 18.18
C ALA A 649 -8.72 -1.48 17.18
N ARG A 650 -9.57 -0.77 16.43
CA ARG A 650 -9.14 0.39 15.63
C ARG A 650 -8.71 1.53 16.54
N SER A 651 -9.40 1.70 17.67
CA SER A 651 -9.07 2.68 18.69
C SER A 651 -9.31 2.11 20.10
N GLY A 652 -8.64 2.65 21.12
CA GLY A 652 -8.81 2.15 22.48
C GLY A 652 -8.06 0.84 22.78
N ARG A 653 -8.68 -0.06 23.55
CA ARG A 653 -8.05 -1.30 24.07
C ARG A 653 -8.62 -2.60 23.47
N SER A 654 -9.89 -2.59 23.04
CA SER A 654 -10.61 -3.75 22.49
C SER A 654 -11.76 -3.28 21.61
N SER A 655 -12.12 -4.07 20.60
CA SER A 655 -13.34 -3.89 19.80
C SER A 655 -14.42 -4.87 20.22
N TRP A 656 -15.64 -4.64 19.74
CA TRP A 656 -16.58 -5.76 19.61
C TRP A 656 -16.07 -6.69 18.52
N HIS A 657 -16.15 -7.99 18.76
CA HIS A 657 -15.81 -8.98 17.76
C HIS A 657 -16.69 -10.21 17.91
N ASN A 658 -16.98 -10.83 16.78
CA ASN A 658 -17.58 -12.12 16.67
C ASN A 658 -16.61 -13.00 15.91
N VAL A 659 -15.96 -13.89 16.64
CA VAL A 659 -14.95 -14.82 16.13
C VAL A 659 -15.49 -16.22 16.41
N GLN A 660 -15.40 -17.10 15.42
CA GLN A 660 -15.66 -18.53 15.64
C GLN A 660 -14.38 -19.18 16.14
N ASP A 661 -14.46 -19.91 17.26
CA ASP A 661 -13.33 -20.71 17.74
C ASP A 661 -12.96 -21.75 16.66
N PHE A 662 -11.67 -22.02 16.47
CA PHE A 662 -11.15 -22.95 15.45
C PHE A 662 -11.41 -24.44 15.75
N ASP A 663 -12.31 -24.76 16.69
CA ASP A 663 -12.63 -26.13 17.05
C ASP A 663 -13.68 -26.70 16.08
N PHE A 664 -13.29 -27.67 15.27
CA PHE A 664 -14.06 -28.15 14.10
C PHE A 664 -15.31 -28.96 14.47
N ALA A 665 -15.50 -29.33 15.74
CA ALA A 665 -16.62 -30.15 16.18
C ALA A 665 -17.86 -29.29 16.49
N ASP A 666 -18.93 -29.50 15.70
CA ASP A 666 -20.34 -29.26 16.09
C ASP A 666 -20.95 -27.83 15.97
N GLU A 667 -20.60 -27.00 14.98
CA GLU A 667 -21.43 -25.80 14.70
C GLU A 667 -22.54 -26.05 13.66
N LEU A 668 -23.77 -25.76 14.06
CA LEU A 668 -24.93 -25.66 13.17
C LEU A 668 -24.96 -24.27 12.53
N PRO A 669 -25.47 -24.14 11.30
CA PRO A 669 -25.59 -22.84 10.66
C PRO A 669 -26.44 -21.88 11.50
N GLY A 670 -26.03 -20.62 11.59
CA GLY A 670 -26.52 -19.73 12.62
C GLY A 670 -26.34 -18.25 12.35
N THR A 671 -26.95 -17.43 13.21
CA THR A 671 -26.79 -15.98 13.22
C THR A 671 -26.58 -15.46 14.62
N ASP A 672 -25.67 -14.52 14.77
CA ASP A 672 -25.35 -13.89 16.05
C ASP A 672 -25.41 -12.38 15.95
N SER A 673 -26.23 -11.77 16.79
CA SER A 673 -26.52 -10.34 16.72
C SER A 673 -26.01 -9.56 17.93
N LEU A 674 -25.22 -8.52 17.66
CA LEU A 674 -24.87 -7.47 18.61
C LEU A 674 -25.85 -6.31 18.44
N VAL A 675 -26.75 -6.14 19.40
CA VAL A 675 -27.86 -5.18 19.33
C VAL A 675 -27.59 -3.98 20.23
N MET A 676 -27.84 -2.77 19.73
CA MET A 676 -27.78 -1.56 20.54
C MET A 676 -28.77 -1.65 21.73
N ALA A 677 -28.27 -1.55 22.96
CA ALA A 677 -29.05 -1.80 24.17
C ALA A 677 -30.19 -0.77 24.35
N GLN A 678 -29.88 0.51 24.14
CA GLN A 678 -30.82 1.61 24.30
C GLN A 678 -31.22 2.19 22.94
N PRO A 679 -32.53 2.36 22.67
CA PRO A 679 -32.98 2.94 21.42
C PRO A 679 -32.59 4.40 21.30
N LEU A 680 -32.26 4.82 20.08
CA LEU A 680 -31.94 6.19 19.74
C LEU A 680 -33.05 6.80 18.89
N THR A 681 -33.50 8.01 19.24
CA THR A 681 -34.42 8.78 18.37
C THR A 681 -33.66 9.45 17.23
N VAL A 682 -34.04 9.15 15.99
CA VAL A 682 -33.54 9.82 14.79
C VAL A 682 -34.21 11.20 14.69
N PRO A 683 -33.46 12.32 14.66
CA PRO A 683 -34.07 13.65 14.59
C PRO A 683 -34.89 13.85 13.30
N ALA A 684 -35.99 14.60 13.40
CA ALA A 684 -36.96 14.75 12.31
C ALA A 684 -36.47 15.58 11.11
N ALA A 685 -35.44 16.43 11.28
CA ALA A 685 -34.94 17.32 10.25
C ALA A 685 -33.41 17.26 10.18
N GLY A 686 -32.85 17.12 8.98
CA GLY A 686 -31.41 16.91 8.76
C GLY A 686 -31.15 15.52 8.19
N ARG A 687 -29.90 15.04 8.30
CA ARG A 687 -29.52 13.67 7.94
C ARG A 687 -28.86 12.96 9.11
N THR A 688 -29.18 11.69 9.32
CA THR A 688 -28.61 10.89 10.41
C THR A 688 -27.88 9.70 9.84
N TYR A 689 -26.68 9.44 10.36
CA TYR A 689 -25.80 8.39 9.87
C TYR A 689 -25.39 7.49 11.01
N LEU A 690 -25.50 6.18 10.81
CA LEU A 690 -24.70 5.21 11.55
C LEU A 690 -23.37 5.08 10.82
N ARG A 691 -22.27 5.15 11.57
CA ARG A 691 -20.91 4.93 11.08
C ARG A 691 -20.21 3.99 12.04
N PHE A 692 -19.46 3.04 11.52
CA PHE A 692 -18.63 2.15 12.30
C PHE A 692 -17.36 1.84 11.51
N SER A 693 -16.35 1.34 12.19
CA SER A 693 -15.19 0.74 11.56
C SER A 693 -15.35 -0.76 11.63
N GLY A 694 -15.21 -1.43 10.50
CA GLY A 694 -15.25 -2.89 10.40
C GLY A 694 -13.89 -3.44 9.98
N TRP A 695 -13.49 -4.55 10.59
CA TRP A 695 -12.47 -5.45 10.08
C TRP A 695 -13.10 -6.84 9.99
N HIS A 696 -13.08 -7.50 8.84
CA HIS A 696 -13.67 -8.83 8.71
C HIS A 696 -12.83 -9.75 7.82
N GLN A 697 -13.01 -11.04 8.05
CA GLN A 697 -12.56 -12.14 7.23
C GLN A 697 -13.61 -13.25 7.31
N PHE A 698 -14.34 -13.43 6.22
CA PHE A 698 -15.39 -14.44 6.06
C PHE A 698 -15.08 -15.33 4.86
N VAL A 699 -15.55 -16.58 4.90
CA VAL A 699 -15.39 -17.50 3.76
C VAL A 699 -16.07 -16.93 2.53
N ALA A 700 -15.32 -16.82 1.43
CA ALA A 700 -15.87 -16.56 0.11
C ALA A 700 -15.48 -17.70 -0.85
N PRO A 701 -16.40 -18.17 -1.72
CA PRO A 701 -16.01 -19.08 -2.80
C PRO A 701 -14.99 -18.40 -3.70
N ALA A 702 -13.96 -19.15 -4.11
CA ALA A 702 -13.10 -18.78 -5.23
C ALA A 702 -13.97 -18.64 -6.48
N SER A 703 -14.48 -17.45 -6.77
CA SER A 703 -15.29 -17.24 -7.97
C SER A 703 -15.15 -15.85 -8.55
N HIS A 704 -14.63 -15.83 -9.77
CA HIS A 704 -14.42 -14.65 -10.61
C HIS A 704 -15.72 -14.18 -11.30
N THR A 705 -16.87 -14.24 -10.62
CA THR A 705 -18.17 -13.84 -11.19
C THR A 705 -18.48 -12.37 -10.98
N ALA A 706 -19.33 -11.79 -11.83
CA ALA A 706 -19.68 -10.36 -11.82
C ALA A 706 -20.46 -9.88 -10.57
N GLN A 707 -20.91 -10.79 -9.70
CA GLN A 707 -21.40 -10.47 -8.35
C GLN A 707 -20.55 -11.24 -7.35
N PRO A 708 -19.83 -10.57 -6.44
CA PRO A 708 -19.01 -11.27 -5.48
C PRO A 708 -19.93 -12.00 -4.49
N ARG A 709 -19.62 -13.27 -4.23
CA ARG A 709 -20.41 -14.20 -3.40
C ARG A 709 -19.65 -14.47 -2.11
N THR A 710 -20.37 -14.87 -1.07
CA THR A 710 -19.79 -15.22 0.24
C THR A 710 -20.64 -16.30 0.89
N TYR A 711 -20.01 -17.23 1.59
CA TYR A 711 -20.75 -18.25 2.35
C TYR A 711 -21.16 -17.70 3.72
N ASP A 712 -20.24 -16.96 4.35
CA ASP A 712 -20.48 -16.25 5.61
C ASP A 712 -20.41 -14.74 5.41
N ALA A 713 -21.09 -13.98 6.28
CA ALA A 713 -21.03 -12.53 6.20
C ALA A 713 -21.46 -11.83 7.49
N GLY A 714 -21.01 -10.59 7.62
CA GLY A 714 -21.60 -9.60 8.50
C GLY A 714 -22.78 -8.88 7.82
N THR A 715 -23.86 -8.65 8.54
CA THR A 715 -25.03 -7.89 8.09
C THR A 715 -25.36 -6.81 9.11
N VAL A 716 -26.05 -5.76 8.66
CA VAL A 716 -26.51 -4.67 9.54
C VAL A 716 -28.01 -4.55 9.37
N GLU A 717 -28.72 -4.48 10.48
CA GLU A 717 -30.16 -4.23 10.51
C GLU A 717 -30.51 -3.07 11.43
N VAL A 718 -31.71 -2.55 11.26
CA VAL A 718 -32.25 -1.45 12.06
C VAL A 718 -33.63 -1.85 12.57
N ASP A 719 -33.75 -2.09 13.87
CA ASP A 719 -35.01 -2.28 14.57
C ASP A 719 -35.70 -0.92 14.75
N ASP A 720 -36.90 -0.75 14.21
CA ASP A 720 -37.77 0.40 14.46
C ASP A 720 -38.65 0.05 15.67
N VAL A 721 -38.28 0.55 16.85
CA VAL A 721 -38.84 0.09 18.14
C VAL A 721 -40.36 0.31 18.26
N GLY A 722 -40.95 1.14 17.40
CA GLY A 722 -42.39 1.35 17.32
C GLY A 722 -43.14 0.41 16.36
N ASP A 723 -42.43 -0.41 15.58
CA ASP A 723 -42.96 -1.32 14.58
C ASP A 723 -42.81 -2.79 15.07
N PRO A 724 -43.87 -3.60 15.08
CA PRO A 724 -43.77 -5.03 15.43
C PRO A 724 -43.07 -5.88 14.35
N ALA A 725 -42.73 -5.31 13.19
CA ALA A 725 -41.97 -6.00 12.15
C ALA A 725 -40.55 -6.39 12.64
N PRO A 726 -39.94 -7.43 12.06
CA PRO A 726 -38.53 -7.74 12.33
C PRO A 726 -37.62 -6.58 11.90
N PRO A 727 -36.39 -6.51 12.46
CA PRO A 727 -35.40 -5.50 12.07
C PRO A 727 -35.23 -5.42 10.55
N LEU A 728 -35.21 -4.20 10.01
CA LEU A 728 -35.05 -3.96 8.59
C LEU A 728 -33.62 -4.27 8.17
N ASP A 729 -33.44 -5.09 7.13
CA ASP A 729 -32.15 -5.25 6.46
C ASP A 729 -31.66 -3.90 5.92
N ALA A 730 -30.54 -3.40 6.46
CA ALA A 730 -30.02 -2.10 6.08
C ALA A 730 -29.34 -2.13 4.71
N ALA A 731 -29.10 -3.30 4.09
CA ALA A 731 -28.46 -3.40 2.78
C ALA A 731 -29.14 -2.55 1.68
N GLU A 732 -30.45 -2.35 1.77
CA GLU A 732 -31.24 -1.55 0.82
C GLU A 732 -31.23 -0.04 1.12
N LEU A 733 -30.60 0.39 2.22
CA LEU A 733 -30.43 1.80 2.55
C LEU A 733 -29.23 2.43 1.81
N PRO A 734 -29.14 3.77 1.72
CA PRO A 734 -27.98 4.40 1.11
C PRO A 734 -26.69 4.21 1.94
N TRP A 735 -25.65 3.64 1.33
CA TRP A 735 -24.37 3.35 1.96
C TRP A 735 -23.18 4.12 1.37
N VAL A 736 -22.16 4.28 2.22
CA VAL A 736 -20.75 4.39 1.84
C VAL A 736 -20.04 3.18 2.44
N ASN A 737 -19.37 2.37 1.59
CA ASN A 737 -18.73 1.10 1.96
C ASN A 737 -19.73 0.12 2.63
N GLY A 738 -20.88 -0.09 2.00
CA GLY A 738 -21.92 -1.00 2.49
C GLY A 738 -21.69 -2.47 2.11
N PRO A 739 -22.63 -3.36 2.49
CA PRO A 739 -22.62 -4.76 2.07
C PRO A 739 -22.52 -4.91 0.55
N ALA A 740 -21.60 -5.75 0.09
CA ALA A 740 -21.30 -5.91 -1.34
C ALA A 740 -21.36 -7.37 -1.82
N HIS A 741 -21.39 -8.33 -0.90
CA HIS A 741 -21.36 -9.75 -1.23
C HIS A 741 -22.73 -10.39 -1.07
N ARG A 742 -23.16 -11.20 -2.04
CA ARG A 742 -24.39 -11.99 -1.89
C ARG A 742 -24.08 -13.26 -1.10
N ILE A 743 -24.82 -13.48 -0.01
CA ILE A 743 -24.73 -14.69 0.80
C ILE A 743 -25.29 -15.87 -0.01
N VAL A 744 -24.54 -16.96 -0.10
CA VAL A 744 -24.92 -18.18 -0.82
C VAL A 744 -24.76 -19.42 0.06
N SER A 745 -25.49 -20.48 -0.25
CA SER A 745 -25.27 -21.82 0.32
C SER A 745 -24.26 -22.61 -0.52
N GLY A 746 -23.46 -23.48 0.10
CA GLY A 746 -22.56 -24.42 -0.58
C GLY A 746 -23.29 -25.67 -1.06
N GLY A 747 -22.90 -26.19 -2.23
CA GLY A 747 -23.27 -27.55 -2.64
C GLY A 747 -22.65 -28.59 -1.70
N ALA A 748 -23.21 -29.81 -1.64
CA ALA A 748 -22.75 -30.91 -0.78
C ALA A 748 -21.21 -30.96 -0.70
N ALA A 749 -20.66 -30.91 0.52
CA ALA A 749 -19.22 -30.83 0.76
C ALA A 749 -18.47 -31.89 -0.07
N PRO A 750 -17.64 -31.52 -1.06
CA PRO A 750 -16.93 -32.52 -1.85
C PRO A 750 -15.68 -33.07 -1.16
N TRP A 751 -15.23 -32.50 -0.04
CA TRP A 751 -13.80 -32.58 0.26
C TRP A 751 -13.34 -33.51 1.39
N ASP A 752 -14.14 -33.89 2.39
CA ASP A 752 -13.58 -34.75 3.47
C ASP A 752 -14.50 -35.80 4.12
N ASP A 753 -15.80 -35.83 3.83
CA ASP A 753 -16.68 -36.82 4.46
C ASP A 753 -17.84 -37.27 3.55
N PRO A 754 -17.78 -38.47 2.93
CA PRO A 754 -18.88 -39.03 2.17
C PRO A 754 -20.12 -39.39 3.01
N GLU A 755 -20.04 -39.36 4.35
CA GLU A 755 -21.18 -39.54 5.26
C GLU A 755 -21.86 -38.20 5.65
N ASN A 756 -21.17 -37.06 5.49
CA ASN A 756 -21.73 -35.74 5.77
C ASN A 756 -22.56 -35.21 4.58
N THR A 757 -23.83 -35.64 4.54
CA THR A 757 -24.82 -35.23 3.54
C THR A 757 -25.62 -33.98 3.93
N ALA A 758 -25.24 -33.29 5.01
CA ALA A 758 -25.93 -32.08 5.44
C ALA A 758 -25.72 -30.96 4.42
N PRO A 759 -26.79 -30.28 3.95
CA PRO A 759 -26.63 -29.09 3.13
C PRO A 759 -25.78 -28.04 3.84
N ILE A 760 -24.82 -27.44 3.14
CA ILE A 760 -24.08 -26.29 3.65
C ILE A 760 -24.97 -25.05 3.49
N ASP A 761 -25.81 -24.77 4.48
CA ASP A 761 -26.86 -23.75 4.38
C ASP A 761 -26.60 -22.56 5.31
N ASN A 762 -26.47 -21.35 4.75
CA ASN A 762 -26.45 -20.13 5.55
C ASN A 762 -27.89 -19.61 5.78
N PRO A 763 -28.31 -19.28 7.02
CA PRO A 763 -29.67 -18.83 7.32
C PRO A 763 -30.04 -17.49 6.66
N LEU A 764 -29.06 -16.71 6.21
CA LEU A 764 -29.23 -15.43 5.52
C LEU A 764 -29.03 -15.51 4.01
N VAL A 765 -29.09 -16.71 3.41
CA VAL A 765 -28.93 -16.92 1.97
C VAL A 765 -29.75 -15.93 1.14
N GLY A 766 -29.10 -15.34 0.13
CA GLY A 766 -29.67 -14.34 -0.77
C GLY A 766 -29.59 -12.88 -0.28
N ARG A 767 -29.30 -12.63 1.00
CA ARG A 767 -29.05 -11.26 1.51
C ARG A 767 -27.69 -10.74 1.05
N MET A 768 -27.52 -9.42 1.14
CA MET A 768 -26.23 -8.77 0.91
C MET A 768 -25.52 -8.59 2.25
N GLY A 769 -24.26 -8.99 2.32
CA GLY A 769 -23.42 -8.92 3.50
C GLY A 769 -22.03 -8.35 3.24
N PHE A 770 -21.35 -8.01 4.32
CA PHE A 770 -19.91 -7.83 4.44
C PHE A 770 -19.27 -9.22 4.42
N GLY A 771 -19.05 -9.75 3.21
CA GLY A 771 -18.34 -11.01 2.95
C GLY A 771 -16.88 -10.79 2.56
N GLY A 772 -16.12 -11.89 2.46
CA GLY A 772 -14.68 -11.85 2.15
C GLY A 772 -13.87 -11.12 3.21
N VAL A 773 -12.75 -10.53 2.81
CA VAL A 773 -11.92 -9.70 3.71
C VAL A 773 -12.18 -8.21 3.52
N SER A 774 -11.99 -7.44 4.59
CA SER A 774 -12.11 -5.97 4.55
C SER A 774 -10.80 -5.24 4.23
N LEU A 775 -9.68 -5.96 4.08
CA LEU A 775 -8.35 -5.40 3.84
C LEU A 775 -7.90 -4.42 4.95
N GLY A 776 -8.16 -4.78 6.21
CA GLY A 776 -7.93 -3.92 7.37
C GLY A 776 -9.19 -3.20 7.86
N TRP A 777 -9.03 -2.27 8.82
CA TRP A 777 -10.15 -1.47 9.33
C TRP A 777 -10.67 -0.49 8.28
N VAL A 778 -11.91 -0.67 7.83
CA VAL A 778 -12.61 0.24 6.90
C VAL A 778 -13.79 0.87 7.64
N ALA A 779 -13.92 2.20 7.56
CA ALA A 779 -15.12 2.86 8.04
C ALA A 779 -16.25 2.72 7.02
N SER A 780 -17.40 2.26 7.48
CA SER A 780 -18.65 2.17 6.72
C SER A 780 -19.67 3.13 7.30
N SER A 781 -20.60 3.62 6.47
CA SER A 781 -21.69 4.45 6.95
C SER A 781 -22.98 4.22 6.17
N VAL A 782 -24.09 4.13 6.90
CA VAL A 782 -25.44 4.01 6.36
C VAL A 782 -26.28 5.21 6.74
N ASP A 783 -27.08 5.70 5.80
CA ASP A 783 -28.04 6.78 6.01
C ASP A 783 -29.32 6.27 6.67
N LEU A 784 -29.56 6.69 7.91
CA LEU A 784 -30.75 6.35 8.71
C LEU A 784 -31.86 7.40 8.59
N THR A 785 -31.76 8.37 7.69
CA THR A 785 -32.71 9.50 7.57
C THR A 785 -34.13 9.04 7.23
N SER A 786 -34.30 7.87 6.61
CA SER A 786 -35.63 7.26 6.38
C SER A 786 -36.41 7.00 7.68
N PHE A 787 -35.73 6.90 8.83
CA PHE A 787 -36.33 6.73 10.15
C PHE A 787 -36.56 8.06 10.89
N ALA A 788 -36.50 9.22 10.22
CA ALA A 788 -36.67 10.52 10.84
C ALA A 788 -37.92 10.60 11.75
N GLY A 789 -37.72 11.00 13.01
CA GLY A 789 -38.75 11.09 14.03
C GLY A 789 -39.08 9.79 14.76
N ARG A 790 -38.46 8.66 14.37
CA ARG A 790 -38.64 7.34 14.99
C ARG A 790 -37.48 6.99 15.91
N SER A 791 -37.69 5.99 16.77
CA SER A 791 -36.67 5.45 17.66
C SER A 791 -36.17 4.12 17.13
N VAL A 792 -34.86 4.00 16.93
CA VAL A 792 -34.23 2.84 16.30
C VAL A 792 -33.17 2.19 17.17
N ARG A 793 -32.93 0.89 16.96
CA ARG A 793 -31.76 0.16 17.45
C ARG A 793 -31.03 -0.49 16.27
N PRO A 794 -29.87 0.05 15.87
CA PRO A 794 -28.97 -0.66 14.97
C PRO A 794 -28.47 -1.96 15.61
N GLN A 795 -28.27 -2.97 14.77
CA GLN A 795 -27.66 -4.24 15.13
C GLN A 795 -26.64 -4.69 14.09
N PHE A 796 -25.65 -5.43 14.54
CA PHE A 796 -24.62 -6.07 13.71
C PHE A 796 -24.79 -7.57 13.84
N THR A 797 -25.10 -8.25 12.75
CA THR A 797 -25.41 -9.67 12.75
C THR A 797 -24.41 -10.41 11.89
N SER A 798 -23.61 -11.28 12.50
CA SER A 798 -22.82 -12.24 11.74
C SER A 798 -23.66 -13.46 11.41
N SER A 799 -23.51 -14.01 10.22
CA SER A 799 -24.17 -15.24 9.76
C SER A 799 -23.16 -16.24 9.25
N TYR A 800 -23.37 -17.49 9.64
CA TYR A 800 -22.45 -18.58 9.40
C TYR A 800 -23.17 -19.78 8.79
N ASP A 801 -22.50 -20.47 7.88
CA ASP A 801 -22.85 -21.83 7.52
C ASP A 801 -22.18 -22.85 8.48
N ASN A 802 -22.20 -24.14 8.10
CA ASN A 802 -21.57 -25.24 8.83
C ASN A 802 -20.31 -25.77 8.11
N ALA A 803 -19.62 -24.93 7.33
CA ALA A 803 -18.39 -25.25 6.62
C ALA A 803 -17.17 -24.48 7.18
N VAL A 804 -16.06 -24.50 6.43
CA VAL A 804 -14.72 -23.95 6.77
C VAL A 804 -14.80 -22.65 7.56
N ARG A 805 -14.02 -22.51 8.65
CA ARG A 805 -14.08 -21.34 9.54
C ARG A 805 -13.03 -20.28 9.18
N TYR A 806 -13.39 -19.00 9.33
CA TYR A 806 -12.47 -17.86 9.29
C TYR A 806 -12.67 -16.97 10.51
N LEU A 807 -11.79 -15.98 10.69
CA LEU A 807 -11.71 -15.18 11.91
C LEU A 807 -12.98 -14.37 12.24
N GLY A 808 -13.87 -14.12 11.27
CA GLY A 808 -15.17 -13.48 11.53
C GLY A 808 -15.13 -11.95 11.42
N TRP A 809 -15.81 -11.24 12.32
CA TRP A 809 -16.06 -9.79 12.20
C TRP A 809 -15.75 -9.01 13.47
N PHE A 810 -15.02 -7.92 13.30
CA PHE A 810 -14.63 -6.98 14.33
C PHE A 810 -15.23 -5.63 13.99
N VAL A 811 -15.91 -5.02 14.96
CA VAL A 811 -16.60 -3.74 14.80
C VAL A 811 -16.18 -2.80 15.92
N ASP A 812 -15.76 -1.60 15.55
CA ASP A 812 -15.22 -0.59 16.46
C ASP A 812 -15.63 0.82 16.04
N ASP A 813 -15.42 1.82 16.92
CA ASP A 813 -15.76 3.23 16.69
C ASP A 813 -17.22 3.44 16.21
N ILE A 814 -18.18 2.69 16.77
CA ILE A 814 -19.58 2.72 16.36
C ILE A 814 -20.20 4.04 16.83
N THR A 815 -20.53 4.90 15.88
CA THR A 815 -21.06 6.25 16.13
C THR A 815 -22.36 6.46 15.37
N VAL A 816 -23.38 7.01 16.02
CA VAL A 816 -24.51 7.62 15.31
C VAL A 816 -24.39 9.13 15.42
N TYR A 817 -24.39 9.82 14.29
CA TYR A 817 -24.31 11.28 14.25
C TYR A 817 -25.34 11.88 13.31
N HIS A 818 -25.72 13.12 13.62
CA HIS A 818 -26.74 13.88 12.93
C HIS A 818 -26.15 15.16 12.34
N CYS A 819 -26.55 15.46 11.12
CA CYS A 819 -26.06 16.57 10.31
C CYS A 819 -27.18 17.55 10.03
N THR A 820 -26.97 18.81 10.40
CA THR A 820 -27.92 19.90 10.16
C THR A 820 -27.27 21.03 9.38
N ALA A 821 -28.11 21.82 8.72
CA ALA A 821 -27.66 23.06 8.10
C ALA A 821 -27.10 24.00 9.17
N ALA A 822 -26.06 24.76 8.81
CA ALA A 822 -25.71 25.92 9.61
C ALA A 822 -26.96 26.79 9.74
N THR A 823 -27.36 27.11 10.96
CA THR A 823 -28.41 28.11 11.17
C THR A 823 -27.99 29.36 10.43
N ALA A 824 -28.86 29.88 9.56
CA ALA A 824 -28.59 31.13 8.88
C ALA A 824 -28.18 32.16 9.94
N PRO A 825 -27.06 32.89 9.76
CA PRO A 825 -26.76 33.99 10.66
C PRO A 825 -28.00 34.88 10.68
N ILE A 826 -28.55 35.10 11.88
CA ILE A 826 -29.68 36.01 12.08
C ILE A 826 -29.32 37.28 11.31
N ALA A 827 -30.10 37.62 10.29
CA ALA A 827 -29.84 38.79 9.46
C ALA A 827 -29.53 39.97 10.37
N ALA A 828 -28.33 40.54 10.24
CA ALA A 828 -27.93 41.68 11.04
C ALA A 828 -29.02 42.75 10.93
N THR A 829 -29.53 43.19 12.08
CA THR A 829 -30.51 44.26 12.16
C THR A 829 -30.01 45.45 11.32
N PRO A 830 -30.81 45.98 10.36
CA PRO A 830 -30.34 47.06 9.51
C PRO A 830 -29.87 48.24 10.38
N PRO A 831 -28.80 48.96 9.98
CA PRO A 831 -28.28 50.07 10.76
C PRO A 831 -29.38 51.10 11.04
N PRO A 832 -29.40 51.73 12.22
CA PRO A 832 -30.50 52.60 12.62
C PRO A 832 -30.65 53.77 11.64
N LYS A 833 -31.88 54.07 11.22
CA LYS A 833 -32.16 55.21 10.35
C LYS A 833 -31.76 56.51 11.05
N ALA A 834 -30.90 57.32 10.42
CA ALA A 834 -30.52 58.63 10.94
C ALA A 834 -31.75 59.55 11.02
N GLY A 835 -31.93 60.21 12.17
CA GLY A 835 -32.96 61.24 12.34
C GLY A 835 -32.56 62.59 11.74
N THR A 836 -33.33 63.63 12.03
CA THR A 836 -33.02 65.01 11.60
C THR A 836 -32.30 65.80 12.69
N VAL A 837 -31.45 66.74 12.28
CA VAL A 837 -30.70 67.63 13.19
C VAL A 837 -30.94 69.08 12.78
N ARG A 838 -31.32 69.92 13.74
CA ARG A 838 -31.50 71.36 13.54
C ARG A 838 -30.74 72.14 14.60
N VAL A 839 -30.17 73.28 14.20
CA VAL A 839 -29.57 74.21 15.15
C VAL A 839 -30.63 75.17 15.65
N ARG A 840 -30.83 75.23 16.97
CA ARG A 840 -31.72 76.17 17.66
C ARG A 840 -30.92 77.27 18.37
N GLY A 841 -31.53 78.43 18.55
CA GLY A 841 -30.92 79.60 19.19
C GLY A 841 -30.50 80.69 18.19
N LYS A 842 -30.21 81.89 18.70
CA LYS A 842 -29.80 83.03 17.87
C LYS A 842 -28.30 82.95 17.58
N ALA A 843 -27.94 82.94 16.29
CA ALA A 843 -26.57 82.88 15.81
C ALA A 843 -25.80 84.20 16.04
N LYS A 844 -25.61 84.62 17.29
CA LYS A 844 -24.99 85.89 17.69
C LYS A 844 -23.79 85.65 18.60
N LEU A 845 -22.75 86.48 18.48
CA LEU A 845 -21.56 86.41 19.34
C LEU A 845 -21.93 86.39 20.83
N GLY A 846 -21.32 85.46 21.58
CA GLY A 846 -21.57 85.29 23.01
C GLY A 846 -22.89 84.59 23.36
N LYS A 847 -23.73 84.22 22.38
CA LYS A 847 -24.93 83.40 22.59
C LYS A 847 -24.64 81.93 22.30
N ARG A 848 -25.42 81.06 22.95
CA ARG A 848 -25.36 79.62 22.71
C ARG A 848 -26.35 79.21 21.64
N VAL A 849 -25.93 78.27 20.81
CA VAL A 849 -26.78 77.51 19.89
C VAL A 849 -26.77 76.05 20.30
N THR A 850 -27.87 75.36 20.11
CA THR A 850 -28.08 73.98 20.59
C THR A 850 -28.54 73.09 19.44
N ALA A 851 -27.95 71.91 19.32
CA ALA A 851 -28.38 70.87 18.41
C ALA A 851 -29.68 70.24 18.94
N ALA A 852 -30.73 70.30 18.14
CA ALA A 852 -31.99 69.60 18.40
C ALA A 852 -32.11 68.41 17.44
N THR A 853 -32.22 67.22 17.99
CA THR A 853 -32.40 65.96 17.27
C THR A 853 -33.88 65.56 17.29
N ALA A 854 -34.39 65.00 16.19
CA ALA A 854 -35.76 64.48 16.11
C ALA A 854 -35.85 63.31 15.13
N GLY A 855 -36.72 62.34 15.41
CA GLY A 855 -36.97 61.19 14.53
C GLY A 855 -35.87 60.11 14.55
N TRP A 856 -35.06 60.08 15.60
CA TRP A 856 -34.11 58.99 15.86
C TRP A 856 -34.83 57.86 16.62
N VAL A 857 -34.33 56.64 16.50
CA VAL A 857 -34.85 55.46 17.21
C VAL A 857 -34.79 55.66 18.73
N GLY A 858 -35.78 55.17 19.47
CA GLY A 858 -35.80 55.24 20.94
C GLY A 858 -34.58 54.58 21.58
N GLY A 859 -34.04 55.17 22.65
CA GLY A 859 -32.83 54.66 23.31
C GLY A 859 -31.50 55.06 22.66
N THR A 860 -31.50 55.90 21.62
CA THR A 860 -30.28 56.39 20.96
C THR A 860 -29.46 57.31 21.87
N THR A 861 -28.16 57.03 22.00
CA THR A 861 -27.18 57.94 22.64
C THR A 861 -26.52 58.83 21.59
N TYR A 862 -26.25 60.10 21.90
CA TYR A 862 -25.76 61.07 20.92
C TYR A 862 -24.38 61.63 21.26
N SER A 863 -23.52 61.72 20.25
CA SER A 863 -22.32 62.56 20.26
C SER A 863 -22.44 63.67 19.22
N TYR A 864 -21.76 64.80 19.47
CA TYR A 864 -21.88 66.01 18.67
C TYR A 864 -20.50 66.45 18.22
N GLN A 865 -20.41 67.06 17.04
CA GLN A 865 -19.22 67.76 16.58
C GLN A 865 -19.65 69.02 15.82
N TRP A 866 -19.34 70.20 16.37
CA TRP A 866 -19.61 71.47 15.70
C TRP A 866 -18.53 71.80 14.69
N GLN A 867 -18.96 72.35 13.55
CA GLN A 867 -18.12 72.69 12.42
C GLN A 867 -18.27 74.16 12.05
N ARG A 868 -17.16 74.80 11.68
CA ARG A 868 -17.09 76.13 11.06
C ARG A 868 -16.66 75.98 9.62
N ASP A 869 -17.50 76.42 8.69
CA ASP A 869 -17.29 76.31 7.25
C ASP A 869 -16.86 74.89 6.81
N GLY A 870 -17.51 73.89 7.41
CA GLY A 870 -17.29 72.47 7.10
C GLY A 870 -16.10 71.82 7.83
N LYS A 871 -15.31 72.56 8.62
CA LYS A 871 -14.20 72.02 9.41
C LYS A 871 -14.53 71.92 10.89
N ASP A 872 -14.08 70.85 11.54
CA ASP A 872 -14.31 70.61 12.96
C ASP A 872 -13.71 71.71 13.85
N ILE A 873 -14.53 72.24 14.74
CA ILE A 873 -14.07 73.16 15.78
C ILE A 873 -13.53 72.30 16.93
N LYS A 874 -12.23 72.42 17.18
CA LYS A 874 -11.53 71.67 18.24
C LYS A 874 -12.27 71.75 19.57
N ARG A 875 -12.56 70.58 20.18
CA ARG A 875 -13.27 70.39 21.47
C ARG A 875 -14.74 70.85 21.49
N ALA A 876 -15.34 71.18 20.36
CA ALA A 876 -16.74 71.58 20.30
C ALA A 876 -17.67 70.37 20.14
N THR A 877 -17.70 69.50 21.16
CA THR A 877 -18.36 68.19 21.10
C THR A 877 -19.64 68.07 21.94
N LYS A 878 -20.12 69.19 22.49
CA LYS A 878 -21.33 69.23 23.32
C LYS A 878 -22.57 69.56 22.48
N ALA A 879 -23.74 69.13 22.96
CA ALA A 879 -25.03 69.45 22.33
C ALA A 879 -25.26 70.96 22.13
N SER A 880 -24.66 71.80 23.00
CA SER A 880 -24.70 73.26 22.88
C SER A 880 -23.31 73.85 22.66
N TYR A 881 -23.22 74.79 21.73
CA TYR A 881 -22.00 75.54 21.39
C TYR A 881 -22.16 77.03 21.68
N LEU A 882 -21.16 77.61 22.34
CA LEU A 882 -21.08 79.05 22.57
C LEU A 882 -20.39 79.70 21.37
N ILE A 883 -21.09 80.60 20.69
CA ILE A 883 -20.55 81.32 19.53
C ILE A 883 -19.46 82.27 19.99
N ARG A 884 -18.26 82.06 19.46
CA ARG A 884 -17.02 82.80 19.77
C ARG A 884 -16.77 83.88 18.72
N LYS A 885 -15.86 84.80 19.03
CA LYS A 885 -15.45 85.88 18.12
C LYS A 885 -14.97 85.34 16.78
N SER A 886 -14.28 84.20 16.79
CA SER A 886 -13.77 83.51 15.62
C SER A 886 -14.85 82.92 14.69
N ASP A 887 -16.11 82.85 15.12
CA ASP A 887 -17.23 82.37 14.29
C ASP A 887 -17.88 83.50 13.48
N ALA A 888 -17.62 84.77 13.82
CA ALA A 888 -18.27 85.90 13.17
C ALA A 888 -17.97 85.92 11.67
N GLY A 889 -19.02 86.02 10.85
CA GLY A 889 -18.95 85.96 9.39
C GLY A 889 -18.92 84.54 8.79
N HIS A 890 -18.79 83.49 9.60
CA HIS A 890 -18.68 82.10 9.15
C HIS A 890 -20.01 81.36 9.31
N ARG A 891 -20.11 80.17 8.70
CA ARG A 891 -21.27 79.29 8.80
C ARG A 891 -20.99 78.16 9.80
N LEU A 892 -21.90 77.98 10.75
CA LEU A 892 -21.84 76.91 11.74
C LEU A 892 -22.85 75.81 11.41
N LYS A 893 -22.41 74.56 11.48
CA LYS A 893 -23.28 73.38 11.47
C LYS A 893 -22.82 72.38 12.53
N VAL A 894 -23.64 71.38 12.82
CA VAL A 894 -23.31 70.32 13.77
C VAL A 894 -23.58 68.97 13.14
N VAL A 895 -22.61 68.08 13.25
CA VAL A 895 -22.74 66.66 12.94
C VAL A 895 -23.13 65.95 14.23
N VAL A 896 -24.19 65.16 14.18
CA VAL A 896 -24.64 64.34 15.31
C VAL A 896 -24.54 62.88 14.92
N THR A 897 -23.87 62.11 15.77
CA THR A 897 -23.71 60.67 15.63
C THR A 897 -24.55 60.00 16.72
N GLY A 898 -25.55 59.23 16.31
CA GLY A 898 -26.41 58.44 17.18
C GLY A 898 -25.94 56.99 17.23
N THR A 899 -25.84 56.43 18.44
CA THR A 899 -25.40 55.05 18.70
C THR A 899 -26.49 54.28 19.45
N THR A 900 -26.77 53.07 18.97
CA THR A 900 -27.67 52.08 19.60
C THR A 900 -26.94 50.74 19.72
N GLY A 901 -27.54 49.76 20.41
CA GLY A 901 -27.03 48.38 20.40
C GLY A 901 -26.94 47.74 19.00
N ALA A 902 -27.64 48.30 18.00
CA ALA A 902 -27.65 47.83 16.61
C ALA A 902 -26.67 48.58 15.67
N GLY A 903 -25.87 49.53 16.18
CA GLY A 903 -24.88 50.27 15.39
C GLY A 903 -25.02 51.79 15.43
N VAL A 904 -24.39 52.47 14.48
CA VAL A 904 -24.19 53.94 14.46
C VAL A 904 -24.78 54.57 13.19
N ALA A 905 -25.39 55.75 13.32
CA ALA A 905 -25.82 56.57 12.20
C ALA A 905 -25.52 58.06 12.43
N THR A 906 -25.31 58.83 11.35
CA THR A 906 -24.95 60.26 11.43
C THR A 906 -25.94 61.15 10.67
N ALA A 907 -26.20 62.34 11.21
CA ALA A 907 -26.94 63.38 10.50
C ALA A 907 -26.31 64.75 10.76
N THR A 908 -26.36 65.62 9.75
CA THR A 908 -25.76 66.96 9.81
C THR A 908 -26.84 68.02 9.66
N SER A 909 -26.77 69.08 10.48
CA SER A 909 -27.70 70.20 10.37
C SER A 909 -27.43 71.09 9.16
N SER A 910 -28.45 71.85 8.74
CA SER A 910 -28.24 73.00 7.85
C SER A 910 -27.36 74.05 8.52
N ALA A 911 -26.46 74.66 7.75
CA ALA A 911 -25.50 75.62 8.28
C ALA A 911 -26.14 77.00 8.53
N ILE A 912 -26.01 77.51 9.76
CA ILE A 912 -26.44 78.84 10.19
C ILE A 912 -25.31 79.86 10.04
N ARG A 913 -25.61 81.07 9.56
CA ARG A 913 -24.60 82.13 9.41
C ARG A 913 -24.53 82.97 10.68
N VAL A 914 -23.31 83.17 11.21
CA VAL A 914 -23.08 84.11 12.32
C VAL A 914 -22.78 85.49 11.71
N PRO A 915 -23.60 86.53 11.94
CA PRO A 915 -23.35 87.86 11.41
C PRO A 915 -22.03 88.45 11.94
N ARG A 916 -21.34 89.24 11.11
CA ARG A 916 -20.28 90.12 11.61
C ARG A 916 -20.95 91.26 12.40
N HIS A 917 -20.53 91.50 13.64
CA HIS A 917 -20.94 92.71 14.34
C HIS A 917 -20.29 93.91 13.63
N ARG A 918 -21.11 94.93 13.30
CA ARG A 918 -20.60 96.26 12.98
C ARG A 918 -20.04 96.89 14.25
#